data_AF-W2C6K0-F1
#
_entry.id   AF-W2C6K0-F1
#
_cell.length_a   1.000
_cell.length_b   1.000
_cell.length_c   1.000
_cell.angle_alpha   90.00
_cell.angle_beta   90.00
_cell.angle_gamma   90.00
#
_symmetry.space_group_name_H-M   'P 1'
#
loop_
_entity.id
_entity.type
_entity.pdbx_description
1 polymer ?
#
loop_
_entity_poly.entity_id
_entity_poly.type
_entity_poly.pdbx_seq_one_letter_code
_entity_poly.pdbx_strand_id
1 'polypeptide(L)'
;MVWLSRAGYIQTERPVTVAYESDDTVSFRAETWRHDVASNPAVLSNAIASGRQGNIHFFDSINIKRYNTGVGVTEIKAENHIWTAMVDYWENSGATANKMDIISHKGDIYLGYNNGAAVGYNHKFYVANQQNPGWNITQKAPSAGCSWPAMSSVSYDENIFKYYVPATNTSGHLWIKAGWEEKTDRNSVPDKTSNSNIDTSRASGGNIYFTHIDVKQETGSKHPTVISIPHSGLWLCGRDSLLHNRRGDAMEYYENAGIISGVRRCLFPYPDASITGARNISDRIGLIYRGAIGDLTVDAGNRGNIIFNKGAYLSFEDPSSTGDVVFRTRFGDIDMRTPFNVDTMTGSLLFLAQIENIADLEHSGFCGCTEERNNVYLQDFEFKAHGASGSVFVGADNNIKLNYGGLQNIGTRHDPFLSKDYTPCRDGGQAKIGWGYDGTTCGANLHCDAIESENQARPFLMRFDKDANGTAITKGGFAAVASDYIDVYKKFAYYGGSGDGMGSVPGTGTLHGETVTGYGLFMKTQANKGNWNVNIFENTPTCPTPCDGTNCGHDYLHMVSRMTFHDDAYIEAHNQEVMLWSPVIETFGDMTLDSEKDKGSKTEITLKADSLIFHSDFIKKGKNIKLSTWSGLHKDLPIMKFGHMRKTPPFIEAKKDDCDAITECVPCYRYIRFSKDPLHMLDTITIKFGDGAYMERLNTVIFDHTVLTCLTDSFDHVKGGAVQNAQIRTDTFKIRNQVDLFADEKHERDAHLELISEEQMGSKDYAGIYTKHLHMEPIGACGTPYSELWTSDDLALDVITTSIFGGFGFIHSDVHVENGGHLNAGFTSLRLKGMCYEQMCGTQRMKDLRLDVGAQLHFSVGTSKGLNGEYSDAIEVDRLTTYGSVDVNIEIRPCEKIEKRCYPIIYYKSVTPNSLNQLKLNPRKVKIDGEEYPLHLNLGTDGVVYVCVGDAQPVDINRTVTLPSVSGVKTDPGAGIWDVKSRGNFKFKATYSGSKPLAVRTNRTVNGVPEMLTGTKNANGEYEYVVPNVQQDITLSIGPDYVSNQLLAGTAVWSHGEMIYIRVDRADIASIYSVAGQLVRKVDLPEGDTSIPMSRGAYVITLKDGSVHKVIVK
;
A
#
# COMPACT_ATOMS: atom_id res chain seq x y z
N MET A 1 -45.10 8.47 -41.16
CA MET A 1 -45.13 7.03 -41.53
C MET A 1 -45.28 6.24 -40.24
N VAL A 2 -46.22 5.28 -40.16
CA VAL A 2 -46.49 4.54 -38.92
C VAL A 2 -46.50 3.04 -39.20
N TRP A 3 -45.56 2.30 -38.59
CA TRP A 3 -45.60 0.85 -38.48
C TRP A 3 -46.16 0.51 -37.11
N LEU A 4 -47.46 0.22 -37.06
CA LEU A 4 -48.17 -0.03 -35.81
C LEU A 4 -48.63 -1.48 -35.74
N SER A 5 -48.21 -2.16 -34.67
CA SER A 5 -48.63 -3.51 -34.33
C SER A 5 -49.32 -3.51 -32.96
N ARG A 6 -50.65 -3.38 -32.95
CA ARG A 6 -51.44 -3.33 -31.72
C ARG A 6 -51.56 -4.71 -31.09
N ALA A 7 -51.00 -4.89 -29.90
CA ALA A 7 -50.87 -6.18 -29.23
C ALA A 7 -50.11 -7.25 -30.03
N GLY A 8 -49.47 -6.91 -31.16
CA GLY A 8 -48.69 -7.81 -31.98
C GLY A 8 -47.19 -7.59 -31.77
N TYR A 9 -46.38 -7.89 -32.79
CA TYR A 9 -44.94 -7.58 -32.80
C TYR A 9 -44.53 -7.00 -34.15
N ILE A 10 -43.34 -6.41 -34.22
CA ILE A 10 -42.72 -5.97 -35.48
C ILE A 10 -41.43 -6.76 -35.66
N GLN A 11 -41.26 -7.36 -36.84
CA GLN A 11 -40.05 -8.10 -37.18
C GLN A 11 -39.60 -7.76 -38.60
N THR A 12 -38.33 -7.45 -38.77
CA THR A 12 -37.69 -7.42 -40.10
C THR A 12 -36.46 -8.31 -40.10
N GLU A 13 -36.25 -8.98 -41.24
CA GLU A 13 -35.20 -9.99 -41.38
C GLU A 13 -34.07 -9.55 -42.31
N ARG A 14 -34.24 -8.40 -42.95
CA ARG A 14 -33.35 -7.84 -43.97
C ARG A 14 -33.20 -6.33 -43.76
N PRO A 15 -32.18 -5.71 -44.37
CA PRO A 15 -31.92 -4.28 -44.21
C PRO A 15 -33.17 -3.46 -44.55
N VAL A 16 -33.53 -2.54 -43.66
CA VAL A 16 -34.66 -1.62 -43.84
C VAL A 16 -34.12 -0.22 -44.03
N THR A 17 -34.52 0.45 -45.10
CA THR A 17 -34.28 1.88 -45.28
C THR A 17 -35.60 2.63 -45.22
N VAL A 18 -35.68 3.61 -44.33
CA VAL A 18 -36.81 4.55 -44.24
C VAL A 18 -36.30 5.94 -44.57
N ALA A 19 -36.69 6.43 -45.75
CA ALA A 19 -36.43 7.80 -46.18
C ALA A 19 -37.74 8.60 -46.14
N TYR A 20 -37.71 9.80 -45.55
CA TYR A 20 -38.91 10.63 -45.45
C TYR A 20 -38.63 12.13 -45.60
N GLU A 21 -39.58 12.82 -46.22
CA GLU A 21 -39.62 14.27 -46.45
C GLU A 21 -40.77 14.97 -45.70
N SER A 22 -41.59 14.22 -44.96
CA SER A 22 -42.70 14.78 -44.18
C SER A 22 -42.23 15.35 -42.84
N ASP A 23 -42.91 16.40 -42.36
CA ASP A 23 -42.81 16.91 -41.00
C ASP A 23 -43.59 16.06 -39.97
N ASP A 24 -44.37 15.08 -40.43
CA ASP A 24 -45.10 14.15 -39.57
C ASP A 24 -44.18 13.15 -38.86
N THR A 25 -44.65 12.63 -37.72
CA THR A 25 -43.97 11.57 -36.97
C THR A 25 -43.72 10.32 -37.83
N VAL A 26 -42.50 9.79 -37.71
CA VAL A 26 -42.12 8.45 -38.17
C VAL A 26 -42.04 7.54 -36.95
N SER A 27 -42.91 6.53 -36.87
CA SER A 27 -42.98 5.66 -35.71
C SER A 27 -43.04 4.17 -36.03
N PHE A 28 -42.33 3.39 -35.23
CA PHE A 28 -42.42 1.94 -35.14
C PHE A 28 -42.92 1.61 -33.74
N ARG A 29 -44.15 1.10 -33.65
CA ARG A 29 -44.83 0.88 -32.38
C ARG A 29 -45.37 -0.54 -32.28
N ALA A 30 -44.88 -1.30 -31.31
CA ALA A 30 -45.39 -2.62 -30.93
C ALA A 30 -45.81 -2.59 -29.46
N GLU A 31 -46.91 -1.90 -29.18
CA GLU A 31 -47.40 -1.64 -27.84
C GLU A 31 -48.75 -2.36 -27.60
N THR A 32 -49.17 -2.49 -26.34
CA THR A 32 -50.37 -3.25 -25.96
C THR A 32 -51.46 -2.34 -25.39
N TRP A 33 -52.38 -2.90 -24.58
CA TRP A 33 -53.63 -2.25 -24.16
C TRP A 33 -53.46 -0.94 -23.38
N ARG A 34 -52.28 -0.65 -22.82
CA ARG A 34 -52.04 0.60 -22.09
C ARG A 34 -51.70 1.80 -22.97
N HIS A 35 -51.18 1.56 -24.17
CA HIS A 35 -50.72 2.62 -25.08
C HIS A 35 -51.44 2.58 -26.42
N ASP A 36 -51.63 1.38 -26.98
CA ASP A 36 -52.24 1.15 -28.28
C ASP A 36 -53.16 -0.09 -28.23
N VAL A 37 -54.38 0.13 -27.74
CA VAL A 37 -55.41 -0.92 -27.56
C VAL A 37 -55.74 -1.60 -28.88
N ALA A 38 -55.65 -2.93 -28.89
CA ALA A 38 -56.11 -3.74 -30.03
C ALA A 38 -57.61 -3.52 -30.29
N SER A 39 -58.01 -3.43 -31.56
CA SER A 39 -59.40 -3.19 -31.95
C SER A 39 -60.35 -4.33 -31.56
N ASN A 40 -59.82 -5.52 -31.25
CA ASN A 40 -60.58 -6.67 -30.79
C ASN A 40 -59.80 -7.41 -29.67
N PRO A 41 -60.44 -7.72 -28.51
CA PRO A 41 -59.80 -8.44 -27.40
C PRO A 41 -59.19 -9.80 -27.77
N ALA A 42 -59.74 -10.51 -28.77
CA ALA A 42 -59.20 -11.81 -29.20
C ALA A 42 -57.80 -11.71 -29.82
N VAL A 43 -57.41 -10.55 -30.36
CA VAL A 43 -56.06 -10.31 -30.91
C VAL A 43 -55.01 -10.42 -29.80
N LEU A 44 -55.32 -9.88 -28.61
CA LEU A 44 -54.43 -9.94 -27.46
C LEU A 44 -54.20 -11.38 -27.01
N SER A 45 -55.27 -12.18 -26.84
CA SER A 45 -55.16 -13.59 -26.46
C SER A 45 -54.34 -14.42 -27.45
N ASN A 46 -54.52 -14.20 -28.76
CA ASN A 46 -53.76 -14.90 -29.79
C ASN A 46 -52.29 -14.47 -29.84
N ALA A 47 -52.00 -13.19 -29.63
CA ALA A 47 -50.64 -12.68 -29.59
C ALA A 47 -49.88 -13.15 -28.34
N ILE A 48 -50.54 -13.22 -27.18
CA ILE A 48 -49.98 -13.82 -25.96
C ILE A 48 -49.55 -15.27 -26.24
N ALA A 49 -50.41 -16.06 -26.90
CA ALA A 49 -50.11 -17.45 -27.23
C ALA A 49 -48.91 -17.62 -28.17
N SER A 50 -48.54 -16.60 -28.95
CA SER A 50 -47.35 -16.62 -29.81
C SER A 50 -46.03 -16.44 -29.05
N GLY A 51 -46.08 -15.93 -27.82
CA GLY A 51 -44.90 -15.56 -27.04
C GLY A 51 -44.09 -14.40 -27.61
N ARG A 52 -44.55 -13.72 -28.68
CA ARG A 52 -43.81 -12.63 -29.35
C ARG A 52 -44.41 -11.25 -29.14
N GLN A 53 -45.54 -11.15 -28.46
CA GLN A 53 -46.27 -9.90 -28.27
C GLN A 53 -45.37 -8.77 -27.75
N GLY A 54 -45.59 -7.57 -28.27
CA GLY A 54 -45.02 -6.33 -27.74
C GLY A 54 -43.55 -6.13 -28.05
N ASN A 55 -42.95 -6.97 -28.89
CA ASN A 55 -41.53 -6.87 -29.25
C ASN A 55 -41.33 -6.21 -30.61
N ILE A 56 -40.21 -5.50 -30.75
CA ILE A 56 -39.67 -5.03 -32.02
C ILE A 56 -38.33 -5.72 -32.25
N HIS A 57 -38.17 -6.42 -33.36
CA HIS A 57 -36.93 -7.12 -33.71
C HIS A 57 -36.52 -6.82 -35.16
N PHE A 58 -35.48 -5.99 -35.30
CA PHE A 58 -34.77 -5.78 -36.56
C PHE A 58 -33.52 -6.68 -36.55
N PHE A 59 -33.57 -7.82 -37.23
CA PHE A 59 -32.46 -8.78 -37.27
C PHE A 59 -31.24 -8.28 -38.04
N ASP A 60 -31.42 -7.25 -38.87
CA ASP A 60 -30.39 -6.63 -39.71
C ASP A 60 -30.36 -5.11 -39.42
N SER A 61 -29.85 -4.30 -40.35
CA SER A 61 -29.76 -2.85 -40.22
C SER A 61 -31.09 -2.13 -40.44
N ILE A 62 -31.32 -1.08 -39.66
CA ILE A 62 -32.34 -0.06 -39.92
C ILE A 62 -31.67 1.29 -40.17
N ASN A 63 -31.85 1.82 -41.38
CA ASN A 63 -31.33 3.11 -41.80
C ASN A 63 -32.48 4.12 -41.93
N ILE A 64 -32.48 5.16 -41.11
CA ILE A 64 -33.49 6.21 -41.08
C ILE A 64 -32.88 7.49 -41.62
N LYS A 65 -33.37 7.93 -42.79
CA LYS A 65 -32.91 9.15 -43.48
C LYS A 65 -34.00 10.20 -43.52
N ARG A 66 -33.73 11.31 -42.84
CA ARG A 66 -34.63 12.44 -42.74
C ARG A 66 -34.22 13.54 -43.72
N TYR A 67 -35.10 13.91 -44.64
CA TYR A 67 -34.84 14.96 -45.64
C TYR A 67 -35.58 16.28 -45.38
N ASN A 68 -36.62 16.29 -44.53
CA ASN A 68 -37.39 17.49 -44.21
C ASN A 68 -36.60 18.49 -43.35
N THR A 69 -36.90 19.77 -43.52
CA THR A 69 -36.23 20.87 -42.82
C THR A 69 -36.97 21.35 -41.55
N GLY A 70 -38.21 20.90 -41.33
CA GLY A 70 -39.07 21.32 -40.20
C GLY A 70 -38.75 20.65 -38.86
N VAL A 71 -39.76 20.44 -38.01
CA VAL A 71 -39.63 19.68 -36.75
C VAL A 71 -39.85 18.19 -37.04
N GLY A 72 -38.85 17.36 -36.76
CA GLY A 72 -38.94 15.90 -36.96
C GLY A 72 -39.19 15.15 -35.66
N VAL A 73 -39.98 14.07 -35.73
CA VAL A 73 -40.14 13.12 -34.62
C VAL A 73 -39.95 11.70 -35.13
N THR A 74 -39.04 10.96 -34.49
CA THR A 74 -38.77 9.54 -34.75
C THR A 74 -38.99 8.74 -33.48
N GLU A 75 -39.79 7.68 -33.56
CA GLU A 75 -40.13 6.85 -32.41
C GLU A 75 -39.96 5.36 -32.70
N ILE A 76 -39.31 4.65 -31.78
CA ILE A 76 -39.27 3.19 -31.74
C ILE A 76 -39.75 2.79 -30.34
N LYS A 77 -41.01 2.36 -30.24
CA LYS A 77 -41.68 2.11 -28.95
C LYS A 77 -42.20 0.69 -28.88
N ALA A 78 -41.84 -0.03 -27.83
CA ALA A 78 -42.24 -1.42 -27.63
C ALA A 78 -42.75 -1.62 -26.20
N GLU A 79 -43.75 -2.49 -26.03
CA GLU A 79 -44.17 -2.92 -24.70
C GLU A 79 -43.06 -3.70 -23.98
N ASN A 80 -42.46 -4.65 -24.69
CA ASN A 80 -41.47 -5.59 -24.18
C ASN A 80 -40.09 -5.24 -24.76
N HIS A 81 -39.46 -6.08 -25.58
CA HIS A 81 -38.07 -5.85 -26.01
C HIS A 81 -37.96 -5.09 -27.34
N ILE A 82 -36.91 -4.27 -27.45
CA ILE A 82 -36.43 -3.73 -28.74
C ILE A 82 -35.09 -4.38 -29.04
N TRP A 83 -34.96 -4.98 -30.21
CA TRP A 83 -33.72 -5.59 -30.67
C TRP A 83 -33.36 -5.07 -32.06
N THR A 84 -32.14 -4.58 -32.25
CA THR A 84 -31.60 -4.14 -33.54
C THR A 84 -30.17 -4.66 -33.74
N ALA A 85 -29.83 -5.07 -34.95
CA ALA A 85 -28.44 -5.43 -35.28
C ALA A 85 -27.58 -4.20 -35.59
N MET A 86 -28.13 -3.21 -36.30
CA MET A 86 -27.48 -1.91 -36.57
C MET A 86 -28.55 -0.84 -36.69
N VAL A 87 -28.25 0.38 -36.25
CA VAL A 87 -29.12 1.54 -36.44
C VAL A 87 -28.29 2.68 -36.99
N ASP A 88 -28.76 3.28 -38.09
CA ASP A 88 -28.13 4.45 -38.70
C ASP A 88 -29.17 5.55 -38.85
N TYR A 89 -29.10 6.57 -37.98
CA TYR A 89 -29.94 7.75 -38.04
C TYR A 89 -29.17 8.92 -38.63
N TRP A 90 -29.69 9.46 -39.73
CA TRP A 90 -29.14 10.63 -40.41
C TRP A 90 -30.26 11.63 -40.72
N GLU A 91 -29.94 12.91 -40.58
CA GLU A 91 -30.81 14.00 -41.01
C GLU A 91 -30.10 15.04 -41.88
N ASN A 92 -30.90 15.68 -42.74
CA ASN A 92 -30.48 16.69 -43.70
C ASN A 92 -29.97 17.96 -43.01
N SER A 93 -28.97 18.60 -43.62
CA SER A 93 -28.30 19.80 -43.09
C SER A 93 -29.18 21.06 -43.01
N GLY A 94 -30.44 21.00 -43.45
CA GLY A 94 -31.43 22.05 -43.28
C GLY A 94 -32.41 21.81 -42.14
N ALA A 95 -32.31 20.69 -41.43
CA ALA A 95 -33.18 20.37 -40.29
C ALA A 95 -32.96 21.34 -39.13
N THR A 96 -34.06 21.86 -38.56
CA THR A 96 -33.99 22.85 -37.45
C THR A 96 -34.34 22.27 -36.07
N ALA A 97 -35.07 21.15 -36.02
CA ALA A 97 -35.44 20.49 -34.77
C ALA A 97 -35.68 18.98 -34.96
N ASN A 98 -35.30 18.15 -33.98
CA ASN A 98 -35.55 16.70 -34.00
C ASN A 98 -35.80 16.08 -32.62
N LYS A 99 -36.70 15.10 -32.52
CA LYS A 99 -36.84 14.25 -31.34
C LYS A 99 -36.73 12.79 -31.74
N MET A 100 -35.83 12.04 -31.08
CA MET A 100 -35.73 10.60 -31.23
C MET A 100 -36.00 9.89 -29.90
N ASP A 101 -37.07 9.10 -29.88
CA ASP A 101 -37.47 8.29 -28.73
C ASP A 101 -37.30 6.80 -29.04
N ILE A 102 -36.43 6.10 -28.31
CA ILE A 102 -36.33 4.64 -28.31
C ILE A 102 -36.74 4.17 -26.91
N ILE A 103 -37.97 3.64 -26.80
CA ILE A 103 -38.58 3.35 -25.50
C ILE A 103 -39.06 1.91 -25.46
N SER A 104 -38.54 1.16 -24.51
CA SER A 104 -39.11 -0.10 -24.06
C SER A 104 -39.80 0.14 -22.72
N HIS A 105 -41.10 -0.15 -22.67
CA HIS A 105 -41.91 0.14 -21.48
C HIS A 105 -41.62 -0.80 -20.32
N LYS A 106 -41.38 -2.08 -20.62
CA LYS A 106 -41.16 -3.13 -19.60
C LYS A 106 -39.89 -3.94 -19.83
N GLY A 107 -39.48 -4.07 -21.08
CA GLY A 107 -38.43 -4.98 -21.50
C GLY A 107 -37.06 -4.35 -21.58
N ASP A 108 -36.18 -5.05 -22.28
CA ASP A 108 -34.79 -4.66 -22.52
C ASP A 108 -34.65 -4.02 -23.90
N ILE A 109 -33.61 -3.20 -24.06
CA ILE A 109 -33.21 -2.60 -25.32
C ILE A 109 -31.85 -3.15 -25.74
N TYR A 110 -31.76 -3.65 -26.96
CA TYR A 110 -30.52 -4.09 -27.61
C TYR A 110 -30.30 -3.25 -28.86
N LEU A 111 -29.36 -2.31 -28.77
CA LEU A 111 -29.02 -1.40 -29.85
C LEU A 111 -27.69 -1.76 -30.46
N GLY A 112 -27.73 -2.22 -31.70
CA GLY A 112 -26.53 -2.68 -32.36
C GLY A 112 -25.99 -3.97 -31.73
N TYR A 113 -26.80 -5.03 -31.61
CA TYR A 113 -26.39 -6.27 -30.93
C TYR A 113 -26.79 -7.51 -31.72
N ASN A 114 -25.91 -8.03 -32.59
CA ASN A 114 -26.12 -9.27 -33.36
C ASN A 114 -24.79 -9.90 -33.84
N ASN A 115 -24.40 -11.09 -33.36
CA ASN A 115 -23.11 -11.66 -33.75
C ASN A 115 -23.02 -12.20 -35.19
N GLY A 116 -24.08 -12.07 -36.00
CA GLY A 116 -24.08 -12.45 -37.42
C GLY A 116 -23.86 -13.93 -37.70
N ALA A 117 -23.77 -14.74 -36.65
CA ALA A 117 -23.62 -16.17 -36.73
C ALA A 117 -25.03 -16.75 -36.74
N ALA A 118 -25.36 -17.49 -37.80
CA ALA A 118 -26.66 -18.12 -38.01
C ALA A 118 -26.87 -19.33 -37.06
N VAL A 119 -26.57 -19.16 -35.77
CA VAL A 119 -26.60 -20.16 -34.71
C VAL A 119 -27.79 -19.89 -33.81
N GLY A 120 -28.60 -20.92 -33.57
CA GLY A 120 -29.78 -20.87 -32.71
C GLY A 120 -29.43 -20.87 -31.22
N TYR A 121 -28.46 -20.05 -30.80
CA TYR A 121 -28.04 -20.00 -29.42
C TYR A 121 -28.96 -19.08 -28.62
N ASN A 122 -29.68 -19.65 -27.65
CA ASN A 122 -30.49 -18.89 -26.68
C ASN A 122 -29.62 -18.58 -25.46
N HIS A 123 -29.01 -17.40 -25.40
CA HIS A 123 -28.23 -17.01 -24.23
C HIS A 123 -29.17 -16.47 -23.15
N LYS A 124 -29.37 -17.27 -22.11
CA LYS A 124 -30.32 -17.00 -21.04
C LYS A 124 -29.94 -15.78 -20.19
N PHE A 125 -28.76 -15.18 -20.34
CA PHE A 125 -28.29 -14.14 -19.42
C PHE A 125 -28.62 -12.71 -19.86
N TYR A 126 -28.99 -12.51 -21.14
CA TYR A 126 -29.39 -11.19 -21.64
C TYR A 126 -30.89 -10.98 -21.60
N VAL A 127 -31.67 -12.00 -21.97
CA VAL A 127 -33.10 -11.85 -22.23
C VAL A 127 -33.93 -12.14 -20.98
N ALA A 128 -34.79 -11.20 -20.60
CA ALA A 128 -35.84 -11.45 -19.60
C ALA A 128 -36.84 -12.51 -20.13
N ASN A 129 -36.66 -13.76 -19.71
CA ASN A 129 -37.38 -14.93 -20.24
C ASN A 129 -38.89 -14.94 -19.90
N GLN A 130 -39.32 -14.15 -18.91
CA GLN A 130 -40.69 -14.18 -18.39
C GLN A 130 -41.67 -13.30 -19.16
N GLN A 131 -41.21 -12.27 -19.88
CA GLN A 131 -42.09 -11.39 -20.67
C GLN A 131 -42.64 -12.08 -21.93
N ASN A 132 -41.92 -13.09 -22.42
CA ASN A 132 -42.22 -13.82 -23.65
C ASN A 132 -42.07 -15.35 -23.45
N PRO A 133 -42.92 -15.99 -22.62
CA PRO A 133 -42.80 -17.42 -22.35
C PRO A 133 -42.88 -18.24 -23.64
N GLY A 134 -41.84 -19.03 -23.93
CA GLY A 134 -41.79 -19.93 -25.09
C GLY A 134 -41.18 -19.35 -26.37
N TRP A 135 -40.89 -18.04 -26.43
CA TRP A 135 -40.12 -17.47 -27.54
C TRP A 135 -38.64 -17.30 -27.15
N ASN A 136 -37.79 -18.15 -27.71
CA ASN A 136 -36.35 -17.96 -27.63
C ASN A 136 -35.97 -16.81 -28.59
N ILE A 137 -35.63 -15.63 -28.07
CA ILE A 137 -35.03 -14.57 -28.89
C ILE A 137 -33.70 -15.10 -29.42
N THR A 138 -33.64 -15.43 -30.70
CA THR A 138 -32.43 -15.90 -31.38
C THR A 138 -31.79 -14.76 -32.15
N GLN A 139 -30.47 -14.77 -32.28
CA GLN A 139 -29.75 -13.81 -33.15
C GLN A 139 -29.86 -14.19 -34.65
N LYS A 140 -30.29 -15.41 -34.95
CA LYS A 140 -30.51 -15.90 -36.31
C LYS A 140 -31.89 -15.49 -36.85
N ALA A 141 -31.92 -14.76 -37.97
CA ALA A 141 -33.14 -14.51 -38.73
C ALA A 141 -33.72 -15.81 -39.33
N PRO A 142 -35.05 -16.01 -39.32
CA PRO A 142 -35.68 -17.14 -40.00
C PRO A 142 -35.28 -17.27 -41.48
N SER A 143 -35.15 -16.15 -42.20
CA SER A 143 -34.68 -16.11 -43.59
C SER A 143 -33.17 -16.02 -43.76
N ALA A 144 -32.32 -16.40 -42.78
CA ALA A 144 -30.86 -16.35 -42.93
C ALA A 144 -30.32 -17.07 -44.18
N GLY A 145 -31.06 -18.02 -44.76
CA GLY A 145 -30.72 -18.69 -46.01
C GLY A 145 -31.14 -17.98 -47.30
N CYS A 146 -31.85 -16.84 -47.25
CA CYS A 146 -32.27 -16.11 -48.45
C CYS A 146 -31.13 -15.28 -49.04
N SER A 147 -31.01 -15.25 -50.37
CA SER A 147 -29.92 -14.54 -51.05
C SER A 147 -30.22 -13.07 -51.35
N TRP A 148 -31.50 -12.66 -51.40
CA TRP A 148 -31.92 -11.33 -51.84
C TRP A 148 -33.10 -10.78 -51.03
N PRO A 149 -33.08 -9.48 -50.63
CA PRO A 149 -31.91 -8.60 -50.63
C PRO A 149 -30.79 -9.17 -49.76
N ALA A 150 -29.53 -8.91 -50.10
CA ALA A 150 -28.42 -9.42 -49.30
C ALA A 150 -28.49 -8.85 -47.87
N MET A 151 -28.15 -9.68 -46.90
CA MET A 151 -28.03 -9.27 -45.50
C MET A 151 -26.77 -8.42 -45.31
N SER A 152 -26.79 -7.46 -44.39
CA SER A 152 -25.59 -6.66 -44.09
C SER A 152 -24.50 -7.55 -43.50
N SER A 153 -23.23 -7.13 -43.62
CA SER A 153 -22.19 -7.71 -42.78
C SER A 153 -22.49 -7.31 -41.33
N VAL A 154 -22.67 -8.31 -40.48
CA VAL A 154 -23.00 -8.15 -39.06
C VAL A 154 -21.98 -8.93 -38.23
N SER A 155 -21.44 -8.25 -37.24
CA SER A 155 -20.43 -8.73 -36.29
C SER A 155 -20.38 -7.73 -35.15
N TYR A 156 -19.74 -8.07 -34.03
CA TYR A 156 -19.69 -7.13 -32.91
C TYR A 156 -19.07 -5.77 -33.30
N ASP A 157 -17.96 -5.74 -34.02
CA ASP A 157 -17.35 -4.47 -34.49
C ASP A 157 -18.20 -3.66 -35.48
N GLU A 158 -19.04 -4.34 -36.27
CA GLU A 158 -19.90 -3.70 -37.28
C GLU A 158 -21.25 -3.26 -36.70
N ASN A 159 -21.69 -3.86 -35.59
CA ASN A 159 -22.96 -3.53 -34.97
C ASN A 159 -22.89 -2.22 -34.19
N ILE A 160 -23.32 -1.14 -34.83
CA ILE A 160 -23.20 0.21 -34.27
C ILE A 160 -24.57 0.88 -34.28
N PHE A 161 -24.89 1.56 -33.18
CA PHE A 161 -25.92 2.58 -33.15
C PHE A 161 -25.30 3.93 -33.52
N LYS A 162 -25.68 4.50 -34.64
CA LYS A 162 -25.23 5.82 -35.11
C LYS A 162 -26.35 6.83 -35.05
N TYR A 163 -26.06 7.98 -34.44
CA TYR A 163 -26.98 9.12 -34.40
C TYR A 163 -26.24 10.39 -34.79
N TYR A 164 -26.63 10.97 -35.92
CA TYR A 164 -26.03 12.19 -36.46
C TYR A 164 -27.01 13.35 -36.47
N VAL A 165 -26.55 14.51 -35.99
CA VAL A 165 -27.30 15.77 -35.96
C VAL A 165 -26.44 16.90 -36.57
N PRO A 166 -26.96 17.66 -37.54
CA PRO A 166 -26.26 18.77 -38.19
C PRO A 166 -26.34 20.07 -37.37
N ALA A 167 -25.44 20.99 -37.67
CA ALA A 167 -25.27 22.26 -36.94
C ALA A 167 -26.54 23.14 -36.90
N THR A 168 -27.39 23.06 -37.94
CA THR A 168 -28.62 23.83 -38.02
C THR A 168 -29.70 23.38 -37.05
N ASN A 169 -29.57 22.17 -36.50
CA ASN A 169 -30.56 21.61 -35.60
C ASN A 169 -30.22 22.00 -34.15
N THR A 170 -30.88 23.06 -33.68
CA THR A 170 -30.59 23.67 -32.37
C THR A 170 -31.60 23.29 -31.29
N SER A 171 -32.52 22.36 -31.56
CA SER A 171 -33.57 21.99 -30.61
C SER A 171 -34.02 20.54 -30.77
N GLY A 172 -33.81 19.74 -29.75
CA GLY A 172 -34.22 18.35 -29.79
C GLY A 172 -33.79 17.51 -28.62
N HIS A 173 -33.88 16.19 -28.77
CA HIS A 173 -33.33 15.22 -27.82
C HIS A 173 -33.16 13.83 -28.44
N LEU A 174 -32.28 13.04 -27.83
CA LEU A 174 -32.19 11.59 -28.02
C LEU A 174 -32.48 10.89 -26.69
N TRP A 175 -33.56 10.13 -26.62
CA TRP A 175 -33.94 9.36 -25.43
C TRP A 175 -33.93 7.87 -25.71
N ILE A 176 -33.14 7.13 -24.93
CA ILE A 176 -33.08 5.67 -24.95
C ILE A 176 -33.46 5.19 -23.56
N LYS A 177 -34.64 4.61 -23.41
CA LYS A 177 -35.24 4.30 -22.11
C LYS A 177 -35.79 2.88 -22.07
N ALA A 178 -35.33 2.06 -21.13
CA ALA A 178 -35.84 0.70 -20.94
C ALA A 178 -36.53 0.55 -19.57
N GLY A 179 -37.57 -0.28 -19.51
CA GLY A 179 -38.30 -0.58 -18.27
C GLY A 179 -39.08 0.61 -17.66
N TRP A 180 -39.39 1.64 -18.45
CA TRP A 180 -39.78 2.96 -17.96
C TRP A 180 -41.19 3.06 -17.34
N GLU A 181 -42.07 2.06 -17.50
CA GLU A 181 -43.50 2.23 -17.15
C GLU A 181 -44.09 1.27 -16.11
N GLU A 182 -43.41 0.20 -15.68
CA GLU A 182 -44.02 -0.73 -14.71
C GLU A 182 -43.50 -0.70 -13.28
N LYS A 183 -42.32 -0.14 -12.98
CA LYS A 183 -41.73 -0.24 -11.64
C LYS A 183 -40.69 0.86 -11.38
N THR A 184 -41.15 2.05 -10.97
CA THR A 184 -40.23 3.10 -10.49
C THR A 184 -39.77 2.84 -9.05
N ASP A 185 -40.53 2.08 -8.27
CA ASP A 185 -40.13 1.65 -6.92
C ASP A 185 -39.23 0.42 -6.99
N ARG A 186 -37.99 0.53 -6.50
CA ARG A 186 -37.03 -0.57 -6.39
C ARG A 186 -37.57 -1.77 -5.61
N ASN A 187 -38.45 -1.52 -4.63
CA ASN A 187 -38.99 -2.55 -3.74
C ASN A 187 -40.11 -3.37 -4.39
N SER A 188 -40.58 -2.95 -5.57
CA SER A 188 -41.59 -3.67 -6.35
C SER A 188 -41.03 -4.91 -7.08
N VAL A 189 -39.72 -5.13 -7.03
CA VAL A 189 -39.03 -6.38 -7.41
C VAL A 189 -38.20 -6.87 -6.23
N PRO A 190 -38.61 -7.95 -5.54
CA PRO A 190 -37.89 -8.47 -4.38
C PRO A 190 -36.43 -8.86 -4.72
N ASP A 191 -35.49 -8.54 -3.83
CA ASP A 191 -34.16 -9.14 -3.84
C ASP A 191 -34.27 -10.64 -3.63
N LYS A 192 -33.52 -11.42 -4.42
CA LYS A 192 -33.36 -12.86 -4.19
C LYS A 192 -32.51 -13.10 -2.94
N THR A 193 -33.08 -12.87 -1.76
CA THR A 193 -32.42 -13.23 -0.51
C THR A 193 -32.46 -14.75 -0.35
N SER A 194 -31.38 -15.29 0.20
CA SER A 194 -30.88 -16.67 0.09
C SER A 194 -31.82 -17.82 0.53
N ASN A 195 -33.02 -17.55 1.06
CA ASN A 195 -33.82 -18.55 1.78
C ASN A 195 -35.23 -18.75 1.24
N SER A 196 -35.58 -18.18 0.09
CA SER A 196 -36.94 -18.30 -0.46
C SER A 196 -36.97 -19.18 -1.71
N ASN A 197 -37.78 -20.25 -1.65
CA ASN A 197 -38.30 -20.97 -2.83
C ASN A 197 -39.31 -20.08 -3.60
N ILE A 198 -39.10 -18.77 -3.65
CA ILE A 198 -39.89 -17.89 -4.50
C ILE A 198 -39.31 -18.06 -5.90
N ASP A 199 -40.10 -18.68 -6.77
CA ASP A 199 -39.86 -18.66 -8.20
C ASP A 199 -39.99 -17.22 -8.72
N THR A 200 -38.89 -16.46 -8.67
CA THR A 200 -38.72 -15.11 -9.21
C THR A 200 -38.26 -15.16 -10.67
N SER A 201 -38.75 -16.05 -11.54
CA SER A 201 -38.15 -16.37 -12.86
C SER A 201 -38.09 -15.24 -13.95
N ARG A 202 -37.62 -14.03 -13.61
CA ARG A 202 -37.17 -12.89 -14.46
C ARG A 202 -38.25 -11.87 -14.83
N ALA A 203 -38.98 -11.38 -13.83
CA ALA A 203 -40.25 -10.66 -13.99
C ALA A 203 -40.19 -9.22 -14.52
N SER A 204 -39.02 -8.63 -14.76
CA SER A 204 -38.90 -7.25 -15.24
C SER A 204 -37.64 -7.12 -16.10
N GLY A 205 -37.74 -6.53 -17.29
CA GLY A 205 -36.60 -6.18 -18.14
C GLY A 205 -35.91 -4.93 -17.58
N GLY A 206 -35.70 -3.92 -18.42
CA GLY A 206 -35.11 -2.65 -17.99
C GLY A 206 -33.59 -2.61 -18.07
N ASN A 207 -32.98 -3.41 -18.95
CA ASN A 207 -31.56 -3.29 -19.27
C ASN A 207 -31.39 -2.65 -20.66
N ILE A 208 -30.25 -1.98 -20.85
CA ILE A 208 -29.87 -1.41 -22.15
C ILE A 208 -28.50 -1.96 -22.52
N TYR A 209 -28.41 -2.55 -23.70
CA TYR A 209 -27.18 -3.12 -24.23
C TYR A 209 -26.79 -2.44 -25.54
N PHE A 210 -25.52 -2.04 -25.63
CA PHE A 210 -24.88 -1.59 -26.86
C PHE A 210 -23.71 -2.50 -27.17
N THR A 211 -23.50 -2.86 -28.44
CA THR A 211 -22.14 -3.27 -28.82
C THR A 211 -21.28 -2.02 -28.96
N HIS A 212 -21.74 -1.06 -29.78
CA HIS A 212 -21.15 0.27 -29.90
C HIS A 212 -22.22 1.35 -30.09
N ILE A 213 -22.00 2.52 -29.52
CA ILE A 213 -22.82 3.73 -29.72
C ILE A 213 -21.92 4.88 -30.18
N ASP A 214 -22.30 5.51 -31.29
CA ASP A 214 -21.62 6.67 -31.90
C ASP A 214 -22.63 7.79 -32.09
N VAL A 215 -22.55 8.80 -31.22
CA VAL A 215 -23.37 10.01 -31.27
C VAL A 215 -22.50 11.15 -31.77
N LYS A 216 -22.94 11.81 -32.84
CA LYS A 216 -22.27 12.98 -33.40
C LYS A 216 -23.24 14.15 -33.56
N GLN A 217 -22.99 15.18 -32.78
CA GLN A 217 -23.67 16.47 -32.84
C GLN A 217 -22.68 17.52 -33.34
N GLU A 218 -22.99 18.14 -34.48
CA GLU A 218 -22.14 19.21 -35.04
C GLU A 218 -22.22 20.49 -34.19
N THR A 219 -21.18 21.32 -34.23
CA THR A 219 -21.10 22.62 -33.52
C THR A 219 -22.36 23.47 -33.72
N GLY A 220 -22.88 24.07 -32.65
CA GLY A 220 -24.11 24.86 -32.61
C GLY A 220 -25.37 24.04 -32.34
N SER A 221 -25.33 22.71 -32.48
CA SER A 221 -26.50 21.87 -32.22
C SER A 221 -26.73 21.63 -30.71
N LYS A 222 -27.99 21.38 -30.34
CA LYS A 222 -28.37 21.15 -28.94
C LYS A 222 -29.36 19.99 -28.80
N HIS A 223 -28.82 18.79 -28.57
CA HIS A 223 -29.63 17.58 -28.33
C HIS A 223 -29.15 16.88 -27.07
N PRO A 224 -29.75 17.18 -25.90
CA PRO A 224 -29.53 16.38 -24.72
C PRO A 224 -29.81 14.90 -25.01
N THR A 225 -28.89 14.04 -24.60
CA THR A 225 -28.97 12.60 -24.78
C THR A 225 -29.17 11.95 -23.42
N VAL A 226 -30.22 11.15 -23.29
CA VAL A 226 -30.55 10.43 -22.05
C VAL A 226 -30.62 8.94 -22.35
N ILE A 227 -29.75 8.17 -21.69
CA ILE A 227 -29.75 6.71 -21.68
C ILE A 227 -30.10 6.30 -20.26
N SER A 228 -31.30 5.77 -20.04
CA SER A 228 -31.78 5.58 -18.66
C SER A 228 -32.63 4.34 -18.44
N ILE A 229 -32.47 3.74 -17.28
CA ILE A 229 -33.32 2.68 -16.76
C ILE A 229 -33.76 3.03 -15.33
N PRO A 230 -34.99 2.70 -14.90
CA PRO A 230 -35.40 2.93 -13.52
C PRO A 230 -34.86 1.88 -12.55
N HIS A 231 -34.75 0.62 -12.99
CA HIS A 231 -34.11 -0.49 -12.28
C HIS A 231 -33.85 -1.64 -13.28
N SER A 232 -32.89 -2.51 -12.97
CA SER A 232 -32.61 -3.76 -13.67
C SER A 232 -33.22 -4.94 -12.92
N GLY A 233 -34.02 -5.75 -13.63
CA GLY A 233 -34.54 -7.01 -13.08
C GLY A 233 -33.55 -8.19 -13.09
N LEU A 234 -32.33 -8.00 -13.61
CA LEU A 234 -31.25 -9.03 -13.61
C LEU A 234 -30.31 -8.90 -12.41
N TRP A 235 -30.36 -7.77 -11.70
CA TRP A 235 -29.45 -7.51 -10.60
C TRP A 235 -29.68 -8.53 -9.49
N LEU A 236 -28.66 -9.26 -9.10
CA LEU A 236 -28.73 -10.27 -8.04
C LEU A 236 -27.60 -10.04 -7.03
N CYS A 237 -28.00 -9.85 -5.77
CA CYS A 237 -27.13 -10.13 -4.62
C CYS A 237 -26.92 -11.65 -4.57
N GLY A 238 -25.68 -12.11 -4.34
CA GLY A 238 -25.31 -13.53 -4.44
C GLY A 238 -26.16 -14.49 -3.59
N ARG A 239 -26.08 -15.80 -3.90
CA ARG A 239 -26.82 -16.87 -3.18
C ARG A 239 -26.53 -16.92 -1.68
N ASP A 240 -25.37 -16.41 -1.24
CA ASP A 240 -24.90 -16.39 0.14
C ASP A 240 -24.87 -14.97 0.76
N SER A 241 -25.62 -13.99 0.20
CA SER A 241 -25.79 -12.60 0.68
C SER A 241 -24.59 -11.63 0.56
N LEU A 242 -23.45 -12.09 0.03
CA LEU A 242 -22.23 -11.29 -0.19
C LEU A 242 -21.96 -11.10 -1.71
N LEU A 243 -21.58 -9.89 -2.15
CA LEU A 243 -21.27 -9.60 -3.57
C LEU A 243 -19.90 -10.17 -3.97
N HIS A 244 -18.91 -10.12 -3.09
CA HIS A 244 -17.56 -10.62 -3.39
C HIS A 244 -17.45 -12.15 -3.58
N ASN A 245 -18.48 -12.93 -3.19
CA ASN A 245 -18.49 -14.40 -3.26
C ASN A 245 -19.31 -14.98 -4.43
N ARG A 246 -19.71 -14.15 -5.41
CA ARG A 246 -20.49 -14.61 -6.57
C ARG A 246 -19.64 -15.53 -7.48
N ARG A 247 -20.30 -16.45 -8.19
CA ARG A 247 -19.67 -17.34 -9.19
C ARG A 247 -20.66 -17.86 -10.22
N GLY A 248 -20.15 -18.28 -11.37
CA GLY A 248 -20.89 -18.79 -12.52
C GLY A 248 -21.96 -17.82 -12.96
N ASP A 249 -23.14 -18.36 -13.24
CA ASP A 249 -24.35 -17.63 -13.61
C ASP A 249 -24.61 -16.36 -12.77
N ALA A 250 -24.37 -16.39 -11.46
CA ALA A 250 -24.66 -15.25 -10.58
C ALA A 250 -23.75 -14.04 -10.83
N MET A 251 -22.50 -14.26 -11.25
CA MET A 251 -21.57 -13.20 -11.61
C MET A 251 -21.99 -12.58 -12.96
N GLU A 252 -22.31 -13.41 -13.95
CA GLU A 252 -22.75 -12.94 -15.27
C GLU A 252 -24.07 -12.15 -15.20
N TYR A 253 -25.03 -12.55 -14.36
CA TYR A 253 -26.25 -11.76 -14.16
C TYR A 253 -25.95 -10.37 -13.60
N TYR A 254 -25.00 -10.27 -12.67
CA TYR A 254 -24.64 -8.99 -12.08
C TYR A 254 -23.93 -8.08 -13.10
N GLU A 255 -22.92 -8.58 -13.82
CA GLU A 255 -22.23 -7.79 -14.84
C GLU A 255 -23.17 -7.33 -15.97
N ASN A 256 -24.24 -8.07 -16.26
CA ASN A 256 -25.21 -7.70 -17.29
C ASN A 256 -26.42 -6.91 -16.76
N ALA A 257 -26.49 -6.61 -15.46
CA ALA A 257 -27.63 -5.95 -14.85
C ALA A 257 -27.51 -4.42 -14.90
N GLY A 258 -27.87 -3.80 -16.03
CA GLY A 258 -27.97 -2.35 -16.12
C GLY A 258 -27.82 -1.76 -17.53
N ILE A 259 -27.00 -0.71 -17.65
CA ILE A 259 -26.63 -0.08 -18.92
C ILE A 259 -25.23 -0.55 -19.27
N ILE A 260 -25.13 -1.42 -20.27
CA ILE A 260 -23.91 -2.16 -20.60
C ILE A 260 -23.51 -1.87 -22.04
N SER A 261 -22.26 -1.48 -22.25
CA SER A 261 -21.67 -1.30 -23.56
C SER A 261 -20.46 -2.21 -23.73
N GLY A 262 -20.39 -2.89 -24.88
CA GLY A 262 -19.39 -3.90 -25.18
C GLY A 262 -19.78 -5.27 -24.63
N VAL A 263 -19.67 -6.29 -25.48
CA VAL A 263 -20.18 -7.65 -25.27
C VAL A 263 -19.47 -8.42 -24.15
N ARG A 264 -18.22 -8.06 -23.85
CA ARG A 264 -17.41 -8.60 -22.75
C ARG A 264 -16.16 -7.75 -22.56
N ARG A 265 -15.52 -7.85 -21.37
CA ARG A 265 -14.22 -7.23 -21.06
C ARG A 265 -13.13 -7.59 -22.08
N CYS A 266 -12.99 -8.89 -22.36
CA CYS A 266 -11.86 -9.47 -23.10
C CYS A 266 -12.24 -9.95 -24.51
N LEU A 267 -11.25 -10.08 -25.39
CA LEU A 267 -11.39 -10.57 -26.77
C LEU A 267 -11.62 -12.10 -26.82
N PHE A 268 -12.65 -12.61 -26.15
CA PHE A 268 -13.02 -14.02 -26.20
C PHE A 268 -14.30 -14.24 -27.00
N PRO A 269 -14.48 -15.44 -27.57
CA PRO A 269 -15.72 -15.78 -28.24
C PRO A 269 -16.89 -15.69 -27.26
N TYR A 270 -17.85 -14.85 -27.59
CA TYR A 270 -19.07 -14.63 -26.84
C TYR A 270 -20.26 -14.59 -27.81
N PRO A 271 -21.47 -15.05 -27.45
CA PRO A 271 -21.87 -15.73 -26.21
C PRO A 271 -21.51 -17.23 -26.15
N ASP A 272 -20.87 -17.77 -27.19
CA ASP A 272 -20.57 -19.19 -27.30
C ASP A 272 -19.09 -19.39 -27.69
N ALA A 273 -18.36 -20.08 -26.81
CA ALA A 273 -16.94 -20.42 -26.97
C ALA A 273 -16.65 -21.24 -28.24
N SER A 274 -17.65 -21.94 -28.79
CA SER A 274 -17.53 -22.75 -30.01
C SER A 274 -17.60 -21.95 -31.30
N ILE A 275 -18.09 -20.70 -31.26
CA ILE A 275 -18.17 -19.85 -32.44
C ILE A 275 -16.81 -19.15 -32.62
N THR A 276 -16.04 -19.60 -33.60
CA THR A 276 -14.68 -19.12 -33.88
C THR A 276 -14.65 -18.11 -35.04
N GLY A 277 -13.66 -17.20 -35.05
CA GLY A 277 -13.42 -16.23 -36.14
C GLY A 277 -13.71 -14.76 -35.79
N ALA A 278 -13.45 -13.85 -36.73
CA ALA A 278 -13.52 -12.39 -36.57
C ALA A 278 -14.92 -11.83 -36.26
N ARG A 279 -15.99 -12.63 -36.33
CA ARG A 279 -17.37 -12.17 -36.06
C ARG A 279 -17.71 -12.00 -34.58
N ASN A 280 -16.85 -12.49 -33.68
CA ASN A 280 -17.09 -12.57 -32.23
C ASN A 280 -16.08 -11.84 -31.35
N ILE A 281 -15.18 -11.06 -31.96
CA ILE A 281 -14.19 -10.26 -31.26
C ILE A 281 -14.52 -8.80 -31.56
N SER A 282 -14.28 -7.91 -30.61
CA SER A 282 -14.38 -6.48 -30.86
C SER A 282 -13.28 -5.68 -30.16
N ASP A 283 -12.56 -4.89 -30.95
CA ASP A 283 -11.54 -3.94 -30.52
C ASP A 283 -12.05 -2.48 -30.48
N ARG A 284 -13.25 -2.25 -30.98
CA ARG A 284 -13.84 -0.92 -31.12
C ARG A 284 -14.34 -0.35 -29.79
N ILE A 285 -14.22 0.97 -29.64
CA ILE A 285 -14.66 1.73 -28.45
C ILE A 285 -16.18 1.53 -28.22
N GLY A 286 -16.59 1.33 -26.97
CA GLY A 286 -17.98 1.09 -26.59
C GLY A 286 -18.88 2.32 -26.77
N LEU A 287 -18.43 3.48 -26.29
CA LEU A 287 -19.13 4.75 -26.41
C LEU A 287 -18.27 5.81 -27.07
N ILE A 288 -18.78 6.38 -28.16
CA ILE A 288 -18.24 7.59 -28.76
C ILE A 288 -19.34 8.65 -28.68
N TYR A 289 -19.10 9.71 -27.92
CA TYR A 289 -20.02 10.83 -27.80
C TYR A 289 -19.31 12.11 -28.19
N ARG A 290 -19.68 12.66 -29.35
CA ARG A 290 -19.28 13.99 -29.80
C ARG A 290 -20.47 14.91 -29.59
N GLY A 291 -20.51 15.53 -28.42
CA GLY A 291 -21.54 16.48 -28.04
C GLY A 291 -21.26 17.87 -28.60
N ALA A 292 -22.31 18.64 -28.82
CA ALA A 292 -22.20 20.08 -29.06
C ALA A 292 -22.58 20.82 -27.78
N ILE A 293 -23.80 21.35 -27.67
CA ILE A 293 -24.23 22.11 -26.48
C ILE A 293 -25.04 21.24 -25.48
N GLY A 294 -25.53 20.08 -25.91
CA GLY A 294 -26.42 19.22 -25.09
C GLY A 294 -25.70 18.25 -24.15
N ASP A 295 -26.30 18.02 -22.97
CA ASP A 295 -25.81 17.10 -21.95
C ASP A 295 -25.89 15.62 -22.39
N LEU A 296 -25.04 14.77 -21.81
CA LEU A 296 -25.20 13.32 -21.82
C LEU A 296 -25.52 12.82 -20.41
N THR A 297 -26.66 12.19 -20.23
CA THR A 297 -27.02 11.52 -18.97
C THR A 297 -27.15 10.02 -19.19
N VAL A 298 -26.34 9.25 -18.46
CA VAL A 298 -26.42 7.79 -18.36
C VAL A 298 -26.83 7.45 -16.93
N ASP A 299 -28.10 7.08 -16.76
CA ASP A 299 -28.70 6.88 -15.43
C ASP A 299 -29.25 5.45 -15.28
N ALA A 300 -28.58 4.64 -14.46
CA ALA A 300 -29.02 3.27 -14.14
C ALA A 300 -30.06 3.19 -13.00
N GLY A 301 -30.62 4.34 -12.62
CA GLY A 301 -31.76 4.46 -11.75
C GLY A 301 -31.53 3.93 -10.35
N ASN A 302 -32.59 3.35 -9.78
CA ASN A 302 -32.60 2.85 -8.42
C ASN A 302 -31.81 1.57 -8.23
N ARG A 303 -31.45 0.84 -9.30
CA ARG A 303 -30.74 -0.44 -9.24
C ARG A 303 -30.24 -0.84 -10.61
N GLY A 304 -28.93 -0.79 -10.82
CA GLY A 304 -28.32 -1.17 -12.09
C GLY A 304 -26.89 -0.69 -12.16
N ASN A 305 -26.05 -1.48 -12.82
CA ASN A 305 -24.67 -1.15 -13.08
C ASN A 305 -24.55 -0.30 -14.35
N ILE A 306 -23.50 0.50 -14.44
CA ILE A 306 -23.09 1.17 -15.67
C ILE A 306 -21.73 0.59 -16.02
N ILE A 307 -21.65 -0.20 -17.09
CA ILE A 307 -20.40 -0.87 -17.48
C ILE A 307 -20.10 -0.60 -18.93
N PHE A 308 -18.94 0.00 -19.19
CA PHE A 308 -18.39 0.17 -20.53
C PHE A 308 -17.15 -0.71 -20.66
N ASN A 309 -17.35 -1.93 -21.18
CA ASN A 309 -16.29 -2.93 -21.31
C ASN A 309 -15.18 -2.54 -22.30
N LYS A 310 -15.49 -1.63 -23.23
CA LYS A 310 -14.59 -1.15 -24.30
C LYS A 310 -14.36 0.36 -24.21
N GLY A 311 -14.43 0.92 -23.00
CA GLY A 311 -14.10 2.30 -22.74
C GLY A 311 -15.06 3.30 -23.39
N ALA A 312 -14.67 4.56 -23.36
CA ALA A 312 -15.42 5.63 -23.99
C ALA A 312 -14.49 6.72 -24.53
N TYR A 313 -14.98 7.44 -25.53
CA TYR A 313 -14.42 8.69 -26.02
C TYR A 313 -15.50 9.77 -25.94
N LEU A 314 -15.26 10.80 -25.13
CA LEU A 314 -16.14 11.95 -24.97
C LEU A 314 -15.44 13.19 -25.51
N SER A 315 -16.13 13.96 -26.35
CA SER A 315 -15.60 15.22 -26.91
C SER A 315 -16.70 16.25 -27.12
N PHE A 316 -16.43 17.50 -26.75
CA PHE A 316 -17.36 18.62 -26.95
C PHE A 316 -16.69 19.72 -27.76
N GLU A 317 -16.63 19.52 -29.08
CA GLU A 317 -15.84 20.33 -30.02
C GLU A 317 -16.38 21.78 -30.19
N ASP A 318 -17.56 22.08 -29.63
CA ASP A 318 -18.13 23.42 -29.64
C ASP A 318 -17.52 24.30 -28.51
N PRO A 319 -16.80 25.39 -28.83
CA PRO A 319 -16.23 26.28 -27.81
C PRO A 319 -17.27 26.95 -26.90
N SER A 320 -18.53 27.02 -27.34
CA SER A 320 -19.66 27.53 -26.57
C SER A 320 -20.39 26.46 -25.75
N SER A 321 -19.91 25.21 -25.81
CA SER A 321 -20.51 24.11 -25.07
C SER A 321 -20.57 24.42 -23.58
N THR A 322 -21.65 23.98 -22.95
CA THR A 322 -21.80 23.93 -21.49
C THR A 322 -22.35 22.57 -21.07
N GLY A 323 -22.25 21.58 -21.95
CA GLY A 323 -22.90 20.28 -21.77
C GLY A 323 -22.18 19.44 -20.74
N ASP A 324 -22.89 18.97 -19.73
CA ASP A 324 -22.36 18.07 -18.71
C ASP A 324 -22.49 16.60 -19.16
N VAL A 325 -21.61 15.74 -18.65
CA VAL A 325 -21.74 14.28 -18.78
C VAL A 325 -21.92 13.67 -17.40
N VAL A 326 -23.02 12.96 -17.19
CA VAL A 326 -23.36 12.37 -15.89
C VAL A 326 -23.59 10.87 -16.03
N PHE A 327 -22.80 10.09 -15.31
CA PHE A 327 -23.02 8.66 -15.06
C PHE A 327 -23.51 8.49 -13.63
N ARG A 328 -24.74 8.02 -13.44
CA ARG A 328 -25.37 7.91 -12.11
C ARG A 328 -26.03 6.58 -11.88
N THR A 329 -25.85 6.03 -10.68
CA THR A 329 -26.59 4.88 -10.17
C THR A 329 -26.79 5.00 -8.66
N ARG A 330 -27.88 4.44 -8.14
CA ARG A 330 -28.19 4.47 -6.70
C ARG A 330 -27.90 3.14 -6.00
N PHE A 331 -27.99 2.01 -6.71
CA PHE A 331 -27.81 0.66 -6.16
C PHE A 331 -27.10 -0.23 -7.20
N GLY A 332 -25.93 0.19 -7.66
CA GLY A 332 -25.10 -0.53 -8.62
C GLY A 332 -23.72 0.10 -8.74
N ASP A 333 -22.83 -0.54 -9.46
CA ASP A 333 -21.46 -0.08 -9.65
C ASP A 333 -21.32 0.67 -10.99
N ILE A 334 -20.37 1.59 -11.06
CA ILE A 334 -19.92 2.24 -12.29
C ILE A 334 -18.54 1.68 -12.62
N ASP A 335 -18.39 1.06 -13.78
CA ASP A 335 -17.14 0.43 -14.21
C ASP A 335 -16.80 0.83 -15.66
N MET A 336 -15.78 1.68 -15.79
CA MET A 336 -15.27 2.17 -17.05
C MET A 336 -13.96 1.44 -17.34
N ARG A 337 -14.03 0.40 -18.19
CA ARG A 337 -12.91 -0.49 -18.50
C ARG A 337 -12.26 -0.11 -19.80
N THR A 338 -10.97 -0.41 -19.97
CA THR A 338 -10.17 -0.02 -21.15
C THR A 338 -10.20 1.51 -21.38
N PRO A 339 -9.38 2.10 -22.27
CA PRO A 339 -9.18 3.56 -22.24
C PRO A 339 -10.47 4.39 -22.27
N PHE A 340 -10.66 5.19 -21.22
CA PHE A 340 -11.71 6.20 -21.12
C PHE A 340 -11.09 7.57 -21.34
N ASN A 341 -11.37 8.17 -22.49
CA ASN A 341 -10.76 9.42 -22.93
C ASN A 341 -11.79 10.55 -22.98
N VAL A 342 -11.43 11.70 -22.42
CA VAL A 342 -12.20 12.92 -22.50
C VAL A 342 -11.32 14.01 -23.11
N ASP A 343 -11.80 14.57 -24.22
CA ASP A 343 -11.14 15.66 -24.94
C ASP A 343 -12.08 16.86 -25.00
N THR A 344 -11.50 18.08 -25.00
CA THR A 344 -12.21 19.32 -25.36
C THR A 344 -13.58 19.43 -24.66
N MET A 345 -13.58 19.58 -23.33
CA MET A 345 -14.81 19.66 -22.53
C MET A 345 -14.80 20.90 -21.62
N THR A 346 -15.84 21.73 -21.76
CA THR A 346 -16.11 22.94 -20.97
C THR A 346 -17.14 22.70 -19.86
N GLY A 347 -18.14 21.84 -20.10
CA GLY A 347 -19.02 21.28 -19.07
C GLY A 347 -18.31 20.19 -18.27
N SER A 348 -18.91 19.74 -17.17
CA SER A 348 -18.26 18.82 -16.21
C SER A 348 -18.64 17.35 -16.43
N LEU A 349 -17.75 16.46 -16.00
CA LEU A 349 -17.93 15.02 -16.00
C LEU A 349 -18.17 14.53 -14.57
N LEU A 350 -19.27 13.81 -14.34
CA LEU A 350 -19.64 13.24 -13.05
C LEU A 350 -19.85 11.73 -13.14
N PHE A 351 -19.14 10.98 -12.31
CA PHE A 351 -19.44 9.60 -11.96
C PHE A 351 -19.98 9.54 -10.54
N LEU A 352 -21.21 9.09 -10.35
CA LEU A 352 -21.87 9.10 -9.05
C LEU A 352 -22.60 7.78 -8.78
N ALA A 353 -21.95 6.90 -8.01
CA ALA A 353 -22.55 5.69 -7.49
C ALA A 353 -22.98 5.96 -6.03
N GLN A 354 -24.19 6.47 -5.86
CA GLN A 354 -24.65 6.99 -4.57
C GLN A 354 -26.15 6.83 -4.37
N ILE A 355 -26.56 6.37 -3.19
CA ILE A 355 -27.96 6.42 -2.78
C ILE A 355 -28.52 7.85 -2.78
N GLU A 356 -29.84 7.97 -2.92
CA GLU A 356 -30.47 9.29 -3.04
C GLU A 356 -30.29 10.15 -1.79
N ASN A 357 -30.40 9.56 -0.60
CA ASN A 357 -30.20 10.25 0.66
C ASN A 357 -28.96 9.69 1.37
N ILE A 358 -27.87 10.45 1.38
CA ILE A 358 -26.60 10.09 2.02
C ILE A 358 -26.77 9.79 3.51
N ALA A 359 -27.74 10.43 4.19
CA ALA A 359 -28.01 10.16 5.60
C ALA A 359 -28.48 8.71 5.86
N ASP A 360 -28.94 7.98 4.83
CA ASP A 360 -29.33 6.59 4.99
C ASP A 360 -28.11 5.64 5.04
N LEU A 361 -26.89 6.13 4.73
CA LEU A 361 -25.66 5.31 4.77
C LEU A 361 -25.28 4.85 6.18
N GLU A 362 -25.57 5.64 7.21
CA GLU A 362 -25.29 5.25 8.61
C GLU A 362 -26.12 4.04 9.06
N HIS A 363 -27.21 3.75 8.35
CA HIS A 363 -28.10 2.61 8.58
C HIS A 363 -27.75 1.39 7.72
N SER A 364 -26.72 1.49 6.86
CA SER A 364 -26.24 0.35 6.08
C SER A 364 -25.61 -0.69 7.02
N GLY A 365 -26.12 -1.90 7.00
CA GLY A 365 -25.58 -2.98 7.84
C GLY A 365 -24.13 -3.29 7.48
N PHE A 366 -23.34 -3.73 8.47
CA PHE A 366 -21.97 -4.19 8.23
C PHE A 366 -21.98 -5.50 7.45
N CYS A 367 -21.29 -5.49 6.31
CA CYS A 367 -21.13 -6.60 5.37
C CYS A 367 -22.37 -6.97 4.56
N GLY A 368 -22.11 -7.45 3.34
CA GLY A 368 -23.13 -7.91 2.41
C GLY A 368 -23.52 -6.86 1.39
N CYS A 369 -24.47 -7.22 0.53
CA CYS A 369 -24.68 -6.48 -0.72
C CYS A 369 -25.09 -5.02 -0.61
N THR A 370 -25.60 -4.59 0.54
CA THR A 370 -25.89 -3.17 0.78
C THR A 370 -24.63 -2.37 1.07
N GLU A 371 -23.64 -2.98 1.71
CA GLU A 371 -22.36 -2.34 2.04
C GLU A 371 -21.37 -2.41 0.87
N GLU A 372 -21.37 -3.53 0.14
CA GLU A 372 -20.40 -3.87 -0.90
C GLU A 372 -20.69 -3.19 -2.27
N ARG A 373 -21.86 -2.60 -2.50
CA ARG A 373 -22.23 -1.98 -3.80
C ARG A 373 -21.81 -0.52 -3.90
N ASN A 374 -22.12 0.12 -5.02
CA ASN A 374 -21.96 1.56 -5.26
C ASN A 374 -20.49 1.97 -5.26
N ASN A 375 -19.70 1.21 -6.02
CA ASN A 375 -18.31 1.47 -6.28
C ASN A 375 -18.13 2.18 -7.63
N VAL A 376 -17.04 2.91 -7.78
CA VAL A 376 -16.62 3.50 -9.07
C VAL A 376 -15.23 3.00 -9.44
N TYR A 377 -15.13 2.35 -10.60
CA TYR A 377 -13.90 1.81 -11.16
C TYR A 377 -13.59 2.53 -12.48
N LEU A 378 -12.45 3.20 -12.55
CA LEU A 378 -11.96 3.86 -13.76
C LEU A 378 -10.62 3.25 -14.15
N GLN A 379 -10.58 2.49 -15.24
CA GLN A 379 -9.37 1.96 -15.84
C GLN A 379 -8.90 2.87 -16.97
N ASP A 380 -7.60 3.14 -17.04
CA ASP A 380 -6.99 4.00 -18.07
C ASP A 380 -7.81 5.26 -18.34
N PHE A 381 -7.98 6.11 -17.33
CA PHE A 381 -8.69 7.37 -17.48
C PHE A 381 -7.73 8.51 -17.86
N GLU A 382 -8.15 9.39 -18.76
CA GLU A 382 -7.46 10.64 -19.13
C GLU A 382 -8.50 11.70 -19.46
N PHE A 383 -8.23 12.87 -18.90
CA PHE A 383 -8.99 14.08 -19.13
C PHE A 383 -8.04 15.15 -19.66
N LYS A 384 -8.31 15.66 -20.86
CA LYS A 384 -7.55 16.76 -21.46
C LYS A 384 -8.28 18.06 -21.24
N ALA A 385 -7.80 18.85 -20.29
CA ALA A 385 -8.33 20.18 -20.03
C ALA A 385 -7.93 21.17 -21.12
N HIS A 386 -8.85 22.07 -21.49
CA HIS A 386 -8.62 23.14 -22.47
C HIS A 386 -9.30 24.45 -22.06
N GLY A 387 -8.54 25.55 -22.04
CA GLY A 387 -9.08 26.90 -21.76
C GLY A 387 -9.91 26.98 -20.46
N ALA A 388 -11.17 27.38 -20.57
CA ALA A 388 -12.14 27.30 -19.47
C ALA A 388 -12.76 25.90 -19.42
N SER A 389 -11.99 24.93 -18.94
CA SER A 389 -12.38 23.53 -18.95
C SER A 389 -13.37 23.17 -17.85
N GLY A 390 -14.09 22.08 -18.06
CA GLY A 390 -14.92 21.46 -17.04
C GLY A 390 -14.14 20.77 -15.93
N SER A 391 -14.88 20.29 -14.93
CA SER A 391 -14.34 19.55 -13.79
C SER A 391 -14.66 18.07 -13.87
N VAL A 392 -13.85 17.24 -13.22
CA VAL A 392 -14.11 15.79 -13.11
C VAL A 392 -14.47 15.46 -11.67
N PHE A 393 -15.60 14.79 -11.48
CA PHE A 393 -16.16 14.46 -10.18
C PHE A 393 -16.41 12.95 -10.07
N VAL A 394 -15.95 12.33 -8.99
CA VAL A 394 -16.13 10.90 -8.69
C VAL A 394 -16.69 10.72 -7.29
N GLY A 395 -17.90 10.20 -7.16
CA GLY A 395 -18.58 9.98 -5.88
C GLY A 395 -19.03 8.53 -5.72
N ALA A 396 -18.74 7.93 -4.56
CA ALA A 396 -19.09 6.54 -4.28
C ALA A 396 -19.56 6.34 -2.83
N ASP A 397 -20.64 5.59 -2.63
CA ASP A 397 -21.02 5.13 -1.28
C ASP A 397 -20.06 4.07 -0.74
N ASN A 398 -19.23 3.43 -1.58
CA ASN A 398 -18.27 2.44 -1.09
C ASN A 398 -16.86 2.82 -1.51
N ASN A 399 -16.35 2.27 -2.61
CA ASN A 399 -14.95 2.41 -2.99
C ASN A 399 -14.79 3.07 -4.36
N ILE A 400 -13.70 3.83 -4.50
CA ILE A 400 -13.23 4.39 -5.77
C ILE A 400 -11.88 3.75 -6.10
N LYS A 401 -11.75 3.21 -7.31
CA LYS A 401 -10.49 2.70 -7.85
C LYS A 401 -10.13 3.43 -9.15
N LEU A 402 -8.91 3.96 -9.19
CA LEU A 402 -8.42 4.80 -10.28
C LEU A 402 -7.18 4.18 -10.92
N ASN A 403 -7.21 4.06 -12.25
CA ASN A 403 -6.18 3.54 -13.14
C ASN A 403 -5.57 2.20 -12.67
N TYR A 404 -6.42 1.21 -12.43
CA TYR A 404 -6.01 -0.15 -12.04
C TYR A 404 -5.56 -1.00 -13.24
N GLY A 405 -4.59 -1.90 -13.02
CA GLY A 405 -3.98 -2.75 -14.05
C GLY A 405 -4.67 -4.10 -14.24
N GLY A 406 -5.56 -4.49 -13.35
CA GLY A 406 -6.31 -5.73 -13.50
C GLY A 406 -7.40 -5.84 -12.44
N LEU A 407 -8.24 -6.86 -12.58
CA LEU A 407 -9.19 -7.22 -11.54
C LEU A 407 -8.98 -8.70 -11.22
N GLN A 408 -9.10 -9.04 -9.95
CA GLN A 408 -8.98 -10.41 -9.47
C GLN A 408 -10.26 -11.21 -9.79
N ASN A 409 -10.17 -12.54 -9.82
CA ASN A 409 -11.33 -13.45 -9.93
C ASN A 409 -12.09 -13.56 -8.60
N ILE A 410 -11.43 -13.22 -7.51
CA ILE A 410 -12.00 -13.08 -6.20
C ILE A 410 -12.05 -11.60 -5.87
N GLY A 411 -13.19 -11.16 -5.37
CA GLY A 411 -13.34 -9.83 -4.85
C GLY A 411 -12.97 -9.82 -3.38
N THR A 412 -12.55 -8.67 -2.87
CA THR A 412 -12.55 -8.47 -1.42
C THR A 412 -13.87 -7.82 -1.03
N ARG A 413 -14.20 -7.76 0.26
CA ARG A 413 -15.29 -6.90 0.73
C ARG A 413 -15.14 -5.45 0.24
N HIS A 414 -13.89 -4.98 0.12
CA HIS A 414 -13.53 -3.64 -0.35
C HIS A 414 -13.39 -3.55 -1.88
N ASP A 415 -13.44 -4.68 -2.57
CA ASP A 415 -13.43 -4.75 -4.03
C ASP A 415 -14.25 -5.96 -4.49
N PRO A 416 -15.58 -5.91 -4.36
CA PRO A 416 -16.43 -7.06 -4.60
C PRO A 416 -16.66 -7.33 -6.09
N PHE A 417 -16.06 -6.53 -6.97
CA PHE A 417 -16.21 -6.66 -8.39
C PHE A 417 -15.33 -7.81 -8.91
N LEU A 418 -15.96 -8.84 -9.47
CA LEU A 418 -15.29 -10.05 -9.93
C LEU A 418 -15.00 -9.97 -11.42
N SER A 419 -13.79 -10.34 -11.82
CA SER A 419 -13.44 -10.40 -13.24
C SER A 419 -13.65 -11.77 -13.89
N LYS A 420 -13.65 -12.82 -13.07
CA LYS A 420 -13.66 -14.23 -13.48
C LYS A 420 -14.18 -15.08 -12.34
N ASP A 421 -14.65 -16.29 -12.62
CA ASP A 421 -15.02 -17.24 -11.57
C ASP A 421 -13.82 -17.62 -10.69
N TYR A 422 -14.02 -17.59 -9.37
CA TYR A 422 -13.05 -18.10 -8.42
C TYR A 422 -13.06 -19.63 -8.36
N THR A 423 -11.89 -20.23 -8.18
CA THR A 423 -11.72 -21.69 -8.08
C THR A 423 -11.26 -22.03 -6.66
N PRO A 424 -12.03 -22.79 -5.87
CA PRO A 424 -11.60 -23.24 -4.55
C PRO A 424 -10.38 -24.18 -4.65
N CYS A 425 -9.42 -24.00 -3.74
CA CYS A 425 -8.25 -24.85 -3.59
C CYS A 425 -8.53 -26.05 -2.68
N ARG A 426 -7.70 -27.10 -2.79
CA ARG A 426 -7.89 -28.36 -2.02
C ARG A 426 -7.63 -28.20 -0.52
N ASP A 427 -6.79 -27.24 -0.15
CA ASP A 427 -6.43 -26.87 1.21
C ASP A 427 -7.46 -25.96 1.90
N GLY A 428 -8.53 -25.59 1.19
CA GLY A 428 -9.55 -24.66 1.69
C GLY A 428 -9.32 -23.21 1.28
N GLY A 429 -8.19 -22.89 0.64
CA GLY A 429 -7.92 -21.59 0.04
C GLY A 429 -8.69 -21.34 -1.26
N GLN A 430 -8.35 -20.26 -1.97
CA GLN A 430 -8.94 -19.95 -3.28
C GLN A 430 -7.86 -19.49 -4.27
N ALA A 431 -7.96 -19.98 -5.51
CA ALA A 431 -7.08 -19.58 -6.59
C ALA A 431 -7.25 -18.08 -6.89
N LYS A 432 -6.16 -17.31 -6.88
CA LYS A 432 -6.12 -15.91 -7.30
C LYS A 432 -5.69 -15.84 -8.76
N ILE A 433 -6.67 -15.88 -9.65
CA ILE A 433 -6.49 -15.81 -11.10
C ILE A 433 -7.29 -14.60 -11.58
N GLY A 434 -7.02 -14.01 -12.73
CA GLY A 434 -7.97 -13.03 -13.26
C GLY A 434 -7.56 -12.59 -14.62
N TRP A 435 -8.23 -11.55 -15.10
CA TRP A 435 -7.85 -10.96 -16.37
C TRP A 435 -6.89 -9.82 -16.12
N GLY A 436 -5.71 -9.94 -16.72
CA GLY A 436 -4.78 -8.84 -16.78
C GLY A 436 -5.20 -7.78 -17.78
N TYR A 437 -4.35 -6.78 -17.94
CA TYR A 437 -4.47 -5.69 -18.88
C TYR A 437 -3.10 -5.39 -19.49
N ASP A 438 -2.90 -5.76 -20.76
CA ASP A 438 -1.63 -5.52 -21.46
C ASP A 438 -1.57 -4.15 -22.18
N GLY A 439 -2.34 -3.16 -21.71
CA GLY A 439 -2.47 -1.88 -22.40
C GLY A 439 -3.54 -1.86 -23.50
N THR A 440 -3.97 -3.01 -24.03
CA THR A 440 -4.91 -3.05 -25.17
C THR A 440 -5.95 -4.15 -25.08
N THR A 441 -5.60 -5.27 -24.45
CA THR A 441 -6.40 -6.49 -24.34
C THR A 441 -6.27 -7.08 -22.95
N CYS A 442 -6.99 -8.17 -22.70
CA CYS A 442 -6.85 -8.88 -21.44
C CYS A 442 -5.62 -9.78 -21.46
N GLY A 443 -4.67 -9.50 -20.58
CA GLY A 443 -3.54 -10.38 -20.30
C GLY A 443 -3.97 -11.72 -19.67
N ALA A 444 -3.10 -12.72 -19.78
CA ALA A 444 -3.34 -14.08 -19.26
C ALA A 444 -3.26 -14.22 -17.72
N ASN A 445 -2.70 -13.22 -17.01
CA ASN A 445 -2.49 -13.24 -15.56
C ASN A 445 -2.98 -11.92 -14.94
N LEU A 446 -3.13 -11.88 -13.60
CA LEU A 446 -3.37 -10.64 -12.89
C LEU A 446 -2.19 -9.69 -13.11
N HIS A 447 -2.48 -8.39 -13.12
CA HIS A 447 -1.41 -7.40 -13.06
C HIS A 447 -1.06 -7.19 -11.61
N CYS A 448 0.22 -6.94 -11.39
CA CYS A 448 0.69 -6.48 -10.11
C CYS A 448 0.44 -4.99 -10.08
N ASP A 449 -0.71 -4.64 -9.54
CA ASP A 449 -1.24 -3.28 -9.58
C ASP A 449 -0.29 -2.32 -8.86
N ALA A 450 0.45 -2.82 -7.85
CA ALA A 450 1.47 -2.06 -7.12
C ALA A 450 2.87 -2.02 -7.79
N ILE A 451 3.07 -2.70 -8.93
CA ILE A 451 4.37 -2.75 -9.61
C ILE A 451 4.26 -2.04 -10.95
N GLU A 452 4.95 -0.90 -11.08
CA GLU A 452 4.82 -0.02 -12.24
C GLU A 452 5.07 -0.73 -13.59
N SER A 453 6.06 -1.61 -13.67
CA SER A 453 6.40 -2.35 -14.90
C SER A 453 5.41 -3.47 -15.24
N GLU A 454 4.63 -3.91 -14.26
CA GLU A 454 3.61 -4.94 -14.44
C GLU A 454 2.26 -4.28 -14.70
N ASN A 455 1.83 -3.28 -13.91
CA ASN A 455 0.62 -2.50 -14.16
C ASN A 455 0.81 -1.60 -15.40
N GLN A 456 0.27 -2.04 -16.54
CA GLN A 456 0.36 -1.34 -17.83
C GLN A 456 -0.71 -0.26 -18.03
N ALA A 457 -1.50 0.04 -16.99
CA ALA A 457 -2.39 1.20 -17.03
C ALA A 457 -1.57 2.49 -17.14
N ARG A 458 -2.13 3.50 -17.80
CA ARG A 458 -1.46 4.80 -17.95
C ARG A 458 -1.36 5.57 -16.62
N PRO A 459 -0.38 6.47 -16.47
CA PRO A 459 -0.35 7.41 -15.35
C PRO A 459 -1.67 8.17 -15.19
N PHE A 460 -2.11 8.35 -13.95
CA PHE A 460 -3.31 9.13 -13.65
C PHE A 460 -2.96 10.61 -13.61
N LEU A 461 -2.96 11.22 -14.79
CA LEU A 461 -2.54 12.60 -15.02
C LEU A 461 -3.73 13.57 -14.99
N MET A 462 -3.71 14.49 -14.02
CA MET A 462 -4.66 15.59 -13.87
C MET A 462 -3.96 16.91 -14.12
N ARG A 463 -3.98 17.34 -15.39
CA ARG A 463 -3.22 18.50 -15.85
C ARG A 463 -4.13 19.72 -16.06
N PHE A 464 -4.11 20.64 -15.10
CA PHE A 464 -4.87 21.89 -15.11
C PHE A 464 -3.96 23.14 -15.09
N ASP A 465 -2.66 23.01 -15.34
CA ASP A 465 -1.75 24.15 -15.53
C ASP A 465 -1.95 24.74 -16.93
N LYS A 466 -1.75 23.90 -17.95
CA LYS A 466 -1.74 24.26 -19.37
C LYS A 466 -2.18 23.09 -20.23
N ASP A 467 -2.80 23.39 -21.36
CA ASP A 467 -3.09 22.40 -22.39
C ASP A 467 -1.84 21.99 -23.18
N ALA A 468 -2.00 21.04 -24.12
CA ALA A 468 -0.92 20.55 -24.97
C ALA A 468 -0.25 21.63 -25.85
N ASN A 469 -0.92 22.77 -26.09
CA ASN A 469 -0.39 23.90 -26.86
C ASN A 469 0.28 24.96 -25.96
N GLY A 470 0.33 24.74 -24.64
CA GLY A 470 0.86 25.69 -23.67
C GLY A 470 -0.12 26.80 -23.27
N THR A 471 -1.40 26.66 -23.60
CA THR A 471 -2.46 27.62 -23.20
C THR A 471 -2.85 27.37 -21.76
N ALA A 472 -2.87 28.42 -20.93
CA ALA A 472 -3.26 28.30 -19.53
C ALA A 472 -4.72 27.84 -19.38
N ILE A 473 -4.94 26.94 -18.42
CA ILE A 473 -6.30 26.52 -18.04
C ILE A 473 -6.84 27.48 -16.99
N THR A 474 -8.04 28.01 -17.23
CA THR A 474 -8.64 29.08 -16.40
C THR A 474 -9.76 28.58 -15.49
N LYS A 475 -10.26 27.36 -15.70
CA LYS A 475 -11.27 26.67 -14.88
C LYS A 475 -11.10 25.16 -14.99
N GLY A 476 -11.59 24.44 -13.98
CA GLY A 476 -11.53 22.99 -13.93
C GLY A 476 -10.69 22.48 -12.76
N GLY A 477 -10.89 21.22 -12.44
CA GLY A 477 -10.15 20.50 -11.40
C GLY A 477 -10.69 19.08 -11.25
N PHE A 478 -10.20 18.37 -10.24
CA PHE A 478 -10.56 16.98 -9.98
C PHE A 478 -11.05 16.81 -8.54
N ALA A 479 -12.17 16.10 -8.35
CA ALA A 479 -12.58 15.65 -7.04
C ALA A 479 -13.02 14.19 -6.98
N ALA A 480 -12.66 13.53 -5.88
CA ALA A 480 -13.09 12.18 -5.54
C ALA A 480 -13.56 12.11 -4.07
N VAL A 481 -14.77 11.63 -3.82
CA VAL A 481 -15.31 11.47 -2.47
C VAL A 481 -15.92 10.08 -2.31
N ALA A 482 -15.40 9.30 -1.36
CA ALA A 482 -15.86 7.96 -1.05
C ALA A 482 -16.25 7.83 0.42
N SER A 483 -17.19 6.94 0.75
CA SER A 483 -17.41 6.56 2.15
C SER A 483 -16.22 5.80 2.72
N ASP A 484 -15.68 4.83 1.98
CA ASP A 484 -14.72 3.86 2.54
C ASP A 484 -13.31 4.06 1.97
N TYR A 485 -13.06 3.63 0.72
CA TYR A 485 -11.70 3.65 0.15
C TYR A 485 -11.58 4.47 -1.13
N ILE A 486 -10.43 5.12 -1.29
CA ILE A 486 -9.95 5.66 -2.58
C ILE A 486 -8.57 5.06 -2.84
N ASP A 487 -8.45 4.23 -3.88
CA ASP A 487 -7.18 3.65 -4.31
C ASP A 487 -6.77 4.18 -5.69
N VAL A 488 -5.53 4.64 -5.78
CA VAL A 488 -4.91 5.05 -7.04
C VAL A 488 -3.75 4.12 -7.35
N TYR A 489 -3.88 3.34 -8.42
CA TYR A 489 -2.99 2.20 -8.69
C TYR A 489 -1.80 2.52 -9.59
N LYS A 490 -1.80 3.66 -10.26
CA LYS A 490 -0.67 4.18 -11.05
C LYS A 490 -0.22 5.52 -10.51
N LYS A 491 0.98 5.95 -10.93
CA LYS A 491 1.49 7.29 -10.70
C LYS A 491 0.40 8.35 -10.84
N PHE A 492 0.10 9.01 -9.73
CA PHE A 492 -0.81 10.14 -9.69
C PHE A 492 0.00 11.43 -9.88
N ALA A 493 -0.38 12.23 -10.86
CA ALA A 493 0.24 13.52 -11.09
C ALA A 493 -0.81 14.61 -11.28
N TYR A 494 -0.86 15.55 -10.35
CA TYR A 494 -1.72 16.73 -10.41
C TYR A 494 -0.89 18.00 -10.61
N TYR A 495 -1.27 18.78 -11.62
CA TYR A 495 -0.70 20.09 -11.92
C TYR A 495 -1.82 21.13 -11.86
N GLY A 496 -1.80 21.97 -10.84
CA GLY A 496 -2.81 23.02 -10.64
C GLY A 496 -2.72 24.14 -11.66
N GLY A 497 -3.78 24.94 -11.75
CA GLY A 497 -3.86 26.10 -12.65
C GLY A 497 -3.80 27.44 -11.95
N SER A 498 -3.87 28.52 -12.75
CA SER A 498 -4.07 29.88 -12.24
C SER A 498 -5.56 30.28 -12.12
N GLY A 499 -6.46 29.35 -12.43
CA GLY A 499 -7.90 29.57 -12.59
C GLY A 499 -8.74 29.62 -11.32
N ASP A 500 -10.06 29.49 -11.49
CA ASP A 500 -11.04 29.46 -10.39
C ASP A 500 -11.20 28.09 -9.71
N GLY A 501 -10.50 27.06 -10.21
CA GLY A 501 -10.66 25.67 -9.75
C GLY A 501 -11.94 25.03 -10.28
N MET A 502 -12.45 24.05 -9.54
CA MET A 502 -13.64 23.28 -9.91
C MET A 502 -14.92 24.12 -9.90
N GLY A 503 -15.79 23.82 -10.86
CA GLY A 503 -17.16 24.36 -10.92
C GLY A 503 -18.12 23.67 -9.95
N SER A 504 -19.40 24.02 -10.04
CA SER A 504 -20.46 23.32 -9.30
C SER A 504 -20.61 21.89 -9.82
N VAL A 505 -20.81 20.94 -8.91
CA VAL A 505 -21.10 19.54 -9.27
C VAL A 505 -22.43 19.49 -10.04
N PRO A 506 -22.49 18.83 -11.22
CA PRO A 506 -23.72 18.70 -11.99
C PRO A 506 -24.87 18.10 -11.18
N GLY A 507 -26.05 18.72 -11.28
CA GLY A 507 -27.26 18.26 -10.60
C GLY A 507 -27.33 18.62 -9.11
N THR A 508 -26.54 17.96 -8.26
CA THR A 508 -26.67 18.05 -6.79
C THR A 508 -26.00 19.30 -6.19
N GLY A 509 -25.06 19.93 -6.88
CA GLY A 509 -24.24 21.03 -6.36
C GLY A 509 -23.16 20.60 -5.36
N THR A 510 -23.28 19.40 -4.78
CA THR A 510 -22.30 18.77 -3.88
C THR A 510 -21.88 17.39 -4.39
N LEU A 511 -20.66 16.98 -4.08
CA LEU A 511 -20.13 15.65 -4.41
C LEU A 511 -20.15 14.79 -3.15
N HIS A 512 -21.05 13.81 -3.11
CA HIS A 512 -21.20 12.94 -1.95
C HIS A 512 -21.32 13.71 -0.62
N GLY A 513 -22.12 14.78 -0.64
CA GLY A 513 -22.37 15.65 0.50
C GLY A 513 -21.31 16.76 0.71
N GLU A 514 -20.20 16.73 -0.02
CA GLU A 514 -19.13 17.72 0.12
C GLU A 514 -19.28 18.89 -0.87
N THR A 515 -18.94 20.09 -0.40
CA THR A 515 -18.79 21.26 -1.27
C THR A 515 -17.36 21.29 -1.81
N VAL A 516 -17.19 20.98 -3.09
CA VAL A 516 -15.88 20.87 -3.76
C VAL A 516 -15.57 22.04 -4.70
N THR A 517 -16.56 22.91 -4.95
CA THR A 517 -16.43 24.09 -5.80
C THR A 517 -15.29 25.00 -5.32
N GLY A 518 -14.44 25.46 -6.26
CA GLY A 518 -13.34 26.38 -5.99
C GLY A 518 -11.99 25.74 -5.66
N TYR A 519 -11.97 24.45 -5.28
CA TYR A 519 -10.72 23.70 -5.13
C TYR A 519 -10.17 23.29 -6.49
N GLY A 520 -8.85 23.14 -6.62
CA GLY A 520 -8.24 22.55 -7.80
C GLY A 520 -8.20 21.02 -7.74
N LEU A 521 -7.89 20.47 -6.56
CA LEU A 521 -7.91 19.03 -6.27
C LEU A 521 -8.59 18.79 -4.91
N PHE A 522 -9.57 17.89 -4.86
CA PHE A 522 -10.27 17.52 -3.63
C PHE A 522 -10.48 16.00 -3.55
N MET A 523 -9.77 15.32 -2.66
CA MET A 523 -9.98 13.89 -2.42
C MET A 523 -10.34 13.66 -0.95
N LYS A 524 -11.45 12.99 -0.68
CA LYS A 524 -11.92 12.74 0.68
C LYS A 524 -12.49 11.34 0.89
N THR A 525 -12.13 10.71 2.00
CA THR A 525 -12.85 9.54 2.50
C THR A 525 -13.58 9.90 3.80
N GLN A 526 -14.86 9.54 3.91
CA GLN A 526 -15.75 10.09 4.95
C GLN A 526 -16.00 9.15 6.14
N ALA A 527 -15.79 7.85 5.98
CA ALA A 527 -16.19 6.81 6.94
C ALA A 527 -17.68 6.90 7.37
N ASN A 528 -18.57 7.51 6.60
CA ASN A 528 -19.93 7.86 7.03
C ASN A 528 -20.87 6.66 7.29
N LYS A 529 -20.45 5.43 6.97
CA LYS A 529 -21.18 4.18 7.27
C LYS A 529 -21.09 3.72 8.73
N GLY A 530 -20.33 4.41 9.58
CA GLY A 530 -20.17 4.03 10.99
C GLY A 530 -19.28 2.80 11.22
N ASN A 531 -18.54 2.35 10.20
CA ASN A 531 -17.61 1.21 10.24
C ASN A 531 -16.40 1.41 11.17
N TRP A 532 -16.15 2.63 11.61
CA TRP A 532 -15.10 3.06 12.53
C TRP A 532 -15.50 2.95 14.02
N ASN A 533 -16.79 2.75 14.35
CA ASN A 533 -17.26 2.68 15.74
C ASN A 533 -17.06 1.30 16.40
N VAL A 534 -16.65 0.29 15.62
CA VAL A 534 -16.42 -1.06 16.14
C VAL A 534 -15.01 -1.15 16.72
N ASN A 535 -14.91 -1.31 18.04
CA ASN A 535 -13.63 -1.60 18.69
C ASN A 535 -13.17 -3.02 18.32
N ILE A 536 -12.34 -3.11 17.29
CA ILE A 536 -11.78 -4.37 16.76
C ILE A 536 -10.91 -5.14 17.77
N PHE A 537 -10.43 -4.47 18.82
CA PHE A 537 -9.67 -5.10 19.89
C PHE A 537 -10.55 -5.81 20.92
N GLU A 538 -11.85 -5.47 20.96
CA GLU A 538 -12.85 -6.07 21.84
C GLU A 538 -13.80 -7.01 21.09
N ASN A 539 -14.13 -6.69 19.84
CA ASN A 539 -15.08 -7.42 19.01
C ASN A 539 -14.49 -7.72 17.64
N THR A 540 -14.26 -9.00 17.34
CA THR A 540 -13.98 -9.44 15.97
C THR A 540 -15.27 -9.26 15.15
N PRO A 541 -15.25 -8.52 14.02
CA PRO A 541 -16.42 -8.39 13.16
C PRO A 541 -16.89 -9.78 12.71
N THR A 542 -18.21 -9.96 12.59
CA THR A 542 -18.84 -11.21 12.14
C THR A 542 -18.52 -11.60 10.69
N CYS A 543 -17.80 -10.77 9.95
CA CYS A 543 -17.43 -11.03 8.55
C CYS A 543 -15.92 -10.85 8.30
N PRO A 544 -15.07 -11.75 8.79
CA PRO A 544 -13.81 -12.00 8.12
C PRO A 544 -14.12 -12.74 6.80
N THR A 545 -13.33 -12.45 5.77
CA THR A 545 -13.07 -13.34 4.63
C THR A 545 -12.90 -14.77 5.17
N PRO A 546 -13.45 -15.83 4.51
CA PRO A 546 -13.35 -17.18 5.05
C PRO A 546 -11.89 -17.53 5.31
N CYS A 547 -11.56 -17.65 6.60
CA CYS A 547 -10.28 -18.10 7.08
C CYS A 547 -10.09 -19.55 6.62
N ASP A 548 -9.02 -19.83 5.90
CA ASP A 548 -8.54 -21.21 5.83
C ASP A 548 -7.89 -21.53 7.19
N GLY A 549 -8.24 -22.70 7.71
CA GLY A 549 -7.84 -23.09 9.05
C GLY A 549 -6.32 -23.24 9.11
N THR A 550 -5.61 -22.24 9.64
CA THR A 550 -4.53 -22.42 10.64
C THR A 550 -3.86 -21.15 11.14
N ASN A 551 -4.02 -19.96 10.54
CA ASN A 551 -3.43 -18.72 11.11
C ASN A 551 -4.20 -17.45 10.73
N CYS A 552 -5.09 -16.99 11.61
CA CYS A 552 -5.65 -15.63 11.53
C CYS A 552 -4.63 -14.61 12.06
N GLY A 553 -3.66 -14.25 11.23
CA GLY A 553 -2.79 -13.11 11.48
C GLY A 553 -3.55 -11.79 11.29
N HIS A 554 -4.37 -11.40 12.26
CA HIS A 554 -4.66 -10.02 12.66
C HIS A 554 -4.69 -8.91 11.57
N ASP A 555 -5.61 -9.01 10.60
CA ASP A 555 -5.84 -7.97 9.59
C ASP A 555 -6.77 -6.85 10.13
N TYR A 556 -6.27 -6.14 11.15
CA TYR A 556 -7.03 -5.14 11.90
C TYR A 556 -7.09 -3.74 11.25
N LEU A 557 -6.20 -3.43 10.30
CA LEU A 557 -6.14 -2.09 9.68
C LEU A 557 -7.24 -1.84 8.63
N HIS A 558 -7.94 -2.87 8.16
CA HIS A 558 -8.87 -2.81 7.02
C HIS A 558 -10.31 -2.37 7.37
N MET A 559 -10.51 -1.78 8.55
CA MET A 559 -11.82 -1.22 8.97
C MET A 559 -11.84 0.30 9.03
N VAL A 560 -10.73 0.94 8.72
CA VAL A 560 -10.59 2.39 8.71
C VAL A 560 -10.65 2.87 7.27
N SER A 561 -11.55 3.81 7.00
CA SER A 561 -11.61 4.51 5.72
C SER A 561 -10.23 5.08 5.34
N ARG A 562 -9.79 4.87 4.10
CA ARG A 562 -8.39 5.06 3.70
C ARG A 562 -8.24 5.56 2.27
N MET A 563 -7.20 6.36 2.07
CA MET A 563 -6.71 6.77 0.75
C MET A 563 -5.33 6.17 0.49
N THR A 564 -5.19 5.42 -0.59
CA THR A 564 -3.96 4.71 -0.93
C THR A 564 -3.45 5.12 -2.30
N PHE A 565 -2.18 5.51 -2.37
CA PHE A 565 -1.44 5.67 -3.62
C PHE A 565 -0.47 4.50 -3.74
N HIS A 566 -0.72 3.58 -4.66
CA HIS A 566 0.10 2.38 -4.85
C HIS A 566 1.41 2.64 -5.61
N ASP A 567 1.61 3.87 -6.07
CA ASP A 567 2.76 4.35 -6.84
C ASP A 567 3.05 5.80 -6.42
N ASP A 568 3.89 6.52 -7.17
CA ASP A 568 4.22 7.93 -6.93
C ASP A 568 2.96 8.83 -6.88
N ALA A 569 2.93 9.76 -5.92
CA ALA A 569 1.93 10.82 -5.83
C ALA A 569 2.61 12.19 -5.95
N TYR A 570 2.42 12.87 -7.09
CA TYR A 570 3.04 14.15 -7.41
C TYR A 570 1.97 15.25 -7.52
N ILE A 571 2.05 16.27 -6.66
CA ILE A 571 1.01 17.31 -6.56
C ILE A 571 1.66 18.69 -6.57
N GLU A 572 1.42 19.46 -7.63
CA GLU A 572 1.74 20.88 -7.72
C GLU A 572 0.47 21.73 -7.56
N ALA A 573 0.40 22.57 -6.54
CA ALA A 573 -0.81 23.36 -6.26
C ALA A 573 -1.00 24.54 -7.22
N HIS A 574 0.08 25.18 -7.68
CA HIS A 574 0.06 26.46 -8.40
C HIS A 574 -0.81 27.47 -7.63
N ASN A 575 -1.72 28.23 -8.26
CA ASN A 575 -2.62 29.15 -7.57
C ASN A 575 -3.97 28.49 -7.21
N GLN A 576 -3.97 27.23 -6.78
CA GLN A 576 -5.17 26.49 -6.34
C GLN A 576 -5.06 26.02 -4.89
N GLU A 577 -6.23 25.79 -4.29
CA GLU A 577 -6.36 25.03 -3.06
C GLU A 577 -6.49 23.53 -3.39
N VAL A 578 -5.69 22.71 -2.72
CA VAL A 578 -5.63 21.26 -2.83
C VAL A 578 -5.94 20.63 -1.48
N MET A 579 -6.76 19.59 -1.48
CA MET A 579 -7.26 18.97 -0.26
C MET A 579 -7.25 17.44 -0.36
N LEU A 580 -6.51 16.79 0.55
CA LEU A 580 -6.48 15.32 0.70
C LEU A 580 -6.88 14.94 2.13
N TRP A 581 -8.10 14.43 2.31
CA TRP A 581 -8.69 14.19 3.62
C TRP A 581 -9.09 12.72 3.77
N SER A 582 -8.29 11.92 4.47
CA SER A 582 -8.67 10.56 4.86
C SER A 582 -8.13 10.23 6.25
N PRO A 583 -8.82 9.47 7.10
CA PRO A 583 -8.27 9.02 8.39
C PRO A 583 -6.86 8.42 8.25
N VAL A 584 -6.63 7.68 7.16
CA VAL A 584 -5.30 7.17 6.80
C VAL A 584 -4.99 7.54 5.35
N ILE A 585 -3.86 8.21 5.11
CA ILE A 585 -3.29 8.37 3.76
C ILE A 585 -2.00 7.54 3.70
N GLU A 586 -1.92 6.65 2.73
CA GLU A 586 -0.75 5.77 2.50
C GLU A 586 -0.20 5.95 1.08
N THR A 587 1.13 5.92 0.93
CA THR A 587 1.80 6.06 -0.36
C THR A 587 2.96 5.06 -0.48
N PHE A 588 2.90 4.22 -1.51
CA PHE A 588 3.90 3.19 -1.80
C PHE A 588 5.11 3.73 -2.59
N GLY A 589 4.86 4.64 -3.53
CA GLY A 589 5.89 5.42 -4.22
C GLY A 589 6.21 6.74 -3.52
N ASP A 590 6.89 7.64 -4.22
CA ASP A 590 7.30 8.94 -3.67
C ASP A 590 6.08 9.86 -3.52
N MET A 591 5.91 10.49 -2.36
CA MET A 591 4.93 11.57 -2.20
C MET A 591 5.62 12.93 -2.31
N THR A 592 5.31 13.67 -3.38
CA THR A 592 5.79 15.04 -3.60
C THR A 592 4.65 16.05 -3.52
N LEU A 593 4.82 17.03 -2.64
CA LEU A 593 3.91 18.16 -2.47
C LEU A 593 4.66 19.45 -2.80
N ASP A 594 4.24 20.14 -3.86
CA ASP A 594 4.84 21.39 -4.33
C ASP A 594 3.86 22.56 -4.27
N SER A 595 4.15 23.49 -3.37
CA SER A 595 3.40 24.73 -3.18
C SER A 595 4.18 25.99 -3.56
N GLU A 596 5.40 25.85 -4.10
CA GLU A 596 6.19 27.01 -4.57
C GLU A 596 6.06 27.23 -6.07
N LYS A 597 5.95 26.14 -6.83
CA LYS A 597 5.82 26.20 -8.29
C LYS A 597 4.58 27.01 -8.66
N ASP A 598 4.81 28.11 -9.40
CA ASP A 598 3.77 29.00 -9.94
C ASP A 598 2.74 29.45 -8.87
N LYS A 599 3.21 29.66 -7.64
CA LYS A 599 2.35 30.06 -6.51
C LYS A 599 1.64 31.39 -6.74
N GLY A 600 0.42 31.49 -6.25
CA GLY A 600 -0.38 32.71 -6.17
C GLY A 600 -1.05 32.86 -4.79
N SER A 601 -2.06 33.71 -4.70
CA SER A 601 -2.72 34.05 -3.43
C SER A 601 -3.60 32.93 -2.86
N LYS A 602 -4.03 31.97 -3.68
CA LYS A 602 -4.87 30.83 -3.28
C LYS A 602 -4.08 29.53 -3.07
N THR A 603 -2.77 29.56 -3.26
CA THR A 603 -1.93 28.35 -3.17
C THR A 603 -2.02 27.74 -1.78
N GLU A 604 -2.53 26.51 -1.68
CA GLU A 604 -2.53 25.74 -0.44
C GLU A 604 -2.66 24.25 -0.73
N ILE A 605 -1.90 23.41 -0.04
CA ILE A 605 -2.10 21.96 0.01
C ILE A 605 -2.44 21.59 1.45
N THR A 606 -3.62 21.03 1.70
CA THR A 606 -4.02 20.57 3.03
C THR A 606 -4.16 19.06 3.05
N LEU A 607 -3.37 18.40 3.89
CA LEU A 607 -3.54 17.00 4.24
C LEU A 607 -4.21 16.92 5.60
N LYS A 608 -5.37 16.27 5.65
CA LYS A 608 -6.04 15.94 6.91
C LYS A 608 -6.04 14.43 7.08
N ALA A 609 -5.32 13.96 8.09
CA ALA A 609 -5.09 12.54 8.36
C ALA A 609 -4.85 12.34 9.86
N ASP A 610 -5.28 11.22 10.42
CA ASP A 610 -4.81 10.81 11.75
C ASP A 610 -3.48 10.07 11.62
N SER A 611 -3.30 9.33 10.51
CA SER A 611 -2.06 8.63 10.17
C SER A 611 -1.64 8.87 8.72
N LEU A 612 -0.39 9.25 8.52
CA LEU A 612 0.28 9.36 7.22
C LEU A 612 1.35 8.28 7.13
N ILE A 613 1.28 7.41 6.12
CA ILE A 613 2.17 6.25 5.98
C ILE A 613 2.91 6.34 4.65
N PHE A 614 4.24 6.37 4.72
CA PHE A 614 5.13 6.51 3.57
C PHE A 614 6.05 5.29 3.47
N HIS A 615 5.99 4.61 2.33
CA HIS A 615 6.89 3.50 2.02
C HIS A 615 8.10 3.96 1.18
N SER A 616 8.06 5.16 0.58
CA SER A 616 9.17 5.78 -0.17
C SER A 616 9.42 7.22 0.29
N ASP A 617 10.15 7.99 -0.51
CA ASP A 617 10.55 9.36 -0.19
C ASP A 617 9.35 10.29 0.00
N PHE A 618 9.49 11.22 0.93
CA PHE A 618 8.57 12.34 1.11
C PHE A 618 9.25 13.66 0.76
N ILE A 619 8.65 14.41 -0.16
CA ILE A 619 9.22 15.63 -0.72
C ILE A 619 8.24 16.78 -0.49
N LYS A 620 8.65 17.76 0.32
CA LYS A 620 7.86 18.96 0.64
C LYS A 620 8.54 20.21 0.09
N LYS A 621 7.88 20.91 -0.84
CA LYS A 621 8.37 22.17 -1.41
C LYS A 621 7.42 23.31 -1.08
N GLY A 622 7.94 24.31 -0.37
CA GLY A 622 7.21 25.49 0.07
C GLY A 622 6.55 25.42 1.45
N LYS A 623 5.94 26.56 1.77
CA LYS A 623 5.34 26.84 3.08
C LYS A 623 3.82 26.65 3.11
N ASN A 624 3.16 26.65 1.96
CA ASN A 624 1.70 26.59 1.86
C ASN A 624 1.20 25.13 1.85
N ILE A 625 1.72 24.33 2.78
CA ILE A 625 1.35 22.92 2.96
C ILE A 625 0.97 22.75 4.43
N LYS A 626 -0.30 22.45 4.70
CA LYS A 626 -0.89 22.30 6.04
C LYS A 626 -1.18 20.84 6.35
N LEU A 627 -0.93 20.47 7.60
CA LEU A 627 -1.27 19.17 8.16
C LEU A 627 -2.33 19.36 9.26
N SER A 628 -3.30 18.45 9.37
CA SER A 628 -4.31 18.50 10.43
C SER A 628 -4.92 17.13 10.72
N THR A 629 -5.60 16.96 11.85
CA THR A 629 -6.27 15.71 12.29
C THR A 629 -7.77 15.92 12.55
N TRP A 630 -8.51 14.84 12.84
CA TRP A 630 -9.92 14.92 13.29
C TRP A 630 -10.12 14.92 14.79
N SER A 631 -9.05 14.81 15.60
CA SER A 631 -9.16 14.68 17.06
C SER A 631 -9.85 15.87 17.74
N GLY A 632 -9.87 17.04 17.08
CA GLY A 632 -10.38 18.28 17.65
C GLY A 632 -9.50 18.86 18.77
N LEU A 633 -8.36 18.22 19.06
CA LEU A 633 -7.38 18.72 20.02
C LEU A 633 -6.63 19.92 19.44
N HIS A 634 -6.36 20.92 20.28
CA HIS A 634 -5.72 22.15 19.84
C HIS A 634 -4.29 21.87 19.35
N LYS A 635 -4.01 22.19 18.08
CA LYS A 635 -2.71 21.98 17.38
C LYS A 635 -2.30 20.52 17.19
N ASP A 636 -3.25 19.61 17.20
CA ASP A 636 -2.98 18.19 16.95
C ASP A 636 -2.61 17.96 15.48
N LEU A 637 -1.51 17.24 15.27
CA LEU A 637 -0.99 16.89 13.94
C LEU A 637 -0.95 15.37 13.72
N PRO A 638 -0.98 14.91 12.45
CA PRO A 638 -1.00 13.50 12.12
C PRO A 638 0.21 12.75 12.67
N ILE A 639 0.04 11.46 12.96
CA ILE A 639 1.17 10.55 13.16
C ILE A 639 1.79 10.27 11.79
N MET A 640 3.08 10.54 11.63
CA MET A 640 3.81 10.21 10.40
C MET A 640 4.64 8.95 10.59
N LYS A 641 4.50 7.99 9.66
CA LYS A 641 5.22 6.72 9.66
C LYS A 641 6.01 6.55 8.36
N PHE A 642 7.30 6.27 8.48
CA PHE A 642 8.21 6.04 7.36
C PHE A 642 8.82 4.64 7.44
N GLY A 643 9.02 4.00 6.28
CA GLY A 643 9.79 2.75 6.17
C GLY A 643 9.00 1.48 6.46
N HIS A 644 7.70 1.62 6.73
CA HIS A 644 6.85 0.49 7.00
C HIS A 644 6.74 -0.44 5.78
N MET A 645 7.20 -1.71 5.85
CA MET A 645 7.03 -2.70 4.77
C MET A 645 7.34 -2.14 3.36
N ARG A 646 8.54 -1.57 3.16
CA ARG A 646 8.91 -0.88 1.92
C ARG A 646 8.69 -1.75 0.68
N LYS A 647 7.88 -1.23 -0.27
CA LYS A 647 7.45 -1.89 -1.53
C LYS A 647 6.94 -3.33 -1.36
N THR A 648 6.64 -3.73 -0.13
CA THR A 648 6.01 -4.99 0.20
C THR A 648 4.59 -4.63 0.56
N PRO A 649 3.62 -4.85 -0.35
CA PRO A 649 2.23 -4.60 -0.02
C PRO A 649 1.87 -5.35 1.29
N PRO A 650 0.94 -4.83 2.11
CA PRO A 650 0.52 -5.45 3.37
C PRO A 650 -0.02 -6.88 3.17
N PHE A 651 -0.28 -7.26 1.92
CA PHE A 651 -0.64 -8.59 1.46
C PHE A 651 0.32 -9.03 0.34
N ILE A 652 0.57 -10.33 0.22
CA ILE A 652 1.29 -10.89 -0.94
C ILE A 652 0.43 -10.66 -2.18
N GLU A 653 0.92 -9.82 -3.10
CA GLU A 653 0.32 -9.66 -4.40
C GLU A 653 0.75 -10.82 -5.30
N ALA A 654 -0.21 -11.65 -5.67
CA ALA A 654 -0.01 -12.77 -6.57
C ALA A 654 -0.36 -12.33 -7.99
N LYS A 655 0.62 -12.42 -8.90
CA LYS A 655 0.39 -12.33 -10.34
C LYS A 655 -0.55 -13.45 -10.80
N LYS A 656 -0.43 -14.62 -10.16
CA LYS A 656 -1.31 -15.76 -10.34
C LYS A 656 -1.13 -16.74 -9.19
N ASP A 657 -2.21 -17.30 -8.68
CA ASP A 657 -2.23 -18.47 -7.80
C ASP A 657 -3.25 -19.46 -8.35
N ASP A 658 -2.81 -20.64 -8.77
CA ASP A 658 -3.66 -21.72 -9.27
C ASP A 658 -3.83 -22.89 -8.29
N CYS A 659 -3.68 -22.64 -6.99
CA CYS A 659 -3.73 -23.61 -5.89
C CYS A 659 -2.54 -24.57 -5.79
N ASP A 660 -1.91 -24.88 -6.92
CA ASP A 660 -0.72 -25.74 -6.97
C ASP A 660 0.58 -24.91 -7.01
N ALA A 661 0.53 -23.71 -7.60
CA ALA A 661 1.66 -22.79 -7.67
C ALA A 661 1.24 -21.31 -7.53
N ILE A 662 1.99 -20.57 -6.72
CA ILE A 662 1.88 -19.11 -6.58
C ILE A 662 3.01 -18.46 -7.39
N THR A 663 2.63 -17.60 -8.32
CA THR A 663 3.50 -16.64 -8.98
C THR A 663 3.31 -15.30 -8.30
N GLU A 664 4.26 -14.91 -7.45
CA GLU A 664 4.28 -13.59 -6.82
C GLU A 664 4.65 -12.51 -7.84
N CYS A 665 4.15 -11.30 -7.62
CA CYS A 665 4.30 -10.17 -8.50
C CYS A 665 5.75 -9.72 -8.71
N VAL A 666 6.54 -9.72 -7.65
CA VAL A 666 8.00 -9.68 -7.62
C VAL A 666 8.37 -10.41 -6.31
N PRO A 667 9.48 -11.16 -6.23
CA PRO A 667 9.91 -11.70 -4.96
C PRO A 667 10.00 -10.55 -3.97
N CYS A 668 9.24 -10.62 -2.88
CA CYS A 668 9.55 -9.85 -1.69
C CYS A 668 11.08 -9.89 -1.56
N TYR A 669 11.76 -8.74 -1.42
CA TYR A 669 13.14 -8.76 -0.94
C TYR A 669 13.05 -9.36 0.46
N ARG A 670 13.06 -10.70 0.54
CA ARG A 670 12.98 -11.44 1.78
C ARG A 670 14.21 -10.99 2.52
N TYR A 671 14.01 -10.24 3.60
CA TYR A 671 15.00 -9.81 4.55
C TYR A 671 16.04 -10.92 4.78
N ILE A 672 17.18 -10.87 4.07
CA ILE A 672 18.19 -11.93 4.18
C ILE A 672 19.04 -11.59 5.39
N ARG A 673 18.68 -12.14 6.55
CA ARG A 673 19.63 -12.23 7.66
C ARG A 673 20.87 -13.01 7.17
N PHE A 674 22.05 -12.46 7.47
CA PHE A 674 23.40 -13.06 7.30
C PHE A 674 24.11 -12.92 5.95
N SER A 675 23.63 -12.13 5.01
CA SER A 675 24.45 -11.84 3.82
C SER A 675 25.49 -10.74 4.14
N LYS A 676 26.67 -10.79 3.49
CA LYS A 676 27.84 -9.87 3.66
C LYS A 676 28.31 -9.34 2.29
N ASP A 677 27.38 -8.80 1.52
CA ASP A 677 27.44 -8.49 0.09
C ASP A 677 26.83 -7.08 -0.11
N PRO A 678 27.48 -6.09 -0.74
CA PRO A 678 27.12 -4.66 -0.66
C PRO A 678 25.70 -4.24 -1.12
N LEU A 679 24.84 -5.21 -1.46
CA LEU A 679 23.38 -5.15 -1.53
C LEU A 679 22.67 -5.25 -0.15
N HIS A 680 23.40 -5.23 0.98
CA HIS A 680 22.86 -5.00 2.35
C HIS A 680 22.38 -3.57 2.57
N MET A 681 21.64 -3.02 1.61
CA MET A 681 21.02 -1.71 1.74
C MET A 681 20.04 -1.76 2.91
N LEU A 682 20.37 -1.08 3.98
CA LEU A 682 19.33 -0.42 4.75
C LEU A 682 18.55 0.45 3.76
N ASP A 683 17.27 0.17 3.66
CA ASP A 683 16.39 0.86 2.73
C ASP A 683 16.29 2.34 3.11
N THR A 684 16.99 3.20 2.36
CA THR A 684 17.02 4.64 2.63
C THR A 684 15.75 5.33 2.16
N ILE A 685 15.04 5.95 3.09
CA ILE A 685 13.97 6.91 2.81
C ILE A 685 14.52 8.31 3.04
N THR A 686 14.29 9.15 2.05
CA THR A 686 14.67 10.55 2.12
C THR A 686 13.46 11.42 2.44
N ILE A 687 13.63 12.30 3.41
CA ILE A 687 12.72 13.42 3.62
C ILE A 687 13.39 14.66 3.02
N LYS A 688 12.83 15.18 1.92
CA LYS A 688 13.42 16.30 1.16
C LYS A 688 12.60 17.57 1.37
N PHE A 689 13.25 18.63 1.80
CA PHE A 689 12.67 19.97 1.91
C PHE A 689 13.20 20.88 0.81
N GLY A 690 12.29 21.50 0.05
CA GLY A 690 12.66 22.60 -0.85
C GLY A 690 13.01 23.88 -0.08
N ASP A 691 13.59 24.86 -0.78
CA ASP A 691 14.01 26.14 -0.19
C ASP A 691 12.89 26.80 0.65
N GLY A 692 13.17 27.01 1.94
CA GLY A 692 12.22 27.64 2.87
C GLY A 692 11.06 26.74 3.35
N ALA A 693 10.99 25.48 2.92
CA ALA A 693 10.05 24.50 3.45
C ALA A 693 10.56 23.94 4.80
N TYR A 694 9.65 23.73 5.74
CA TYR A 694 9.92 23.06 7.03
C TYR A 694 8.71 22.21 7.43
N MET A 695 8.91 21.27 8.36
CA MET A 695 7.80 20.55 8.99
C MET A 695 7.31 21.27 10.24
N GLU A 696 5.99 21.35 10.39
CA GLU A 696 5.36 21.76 11.64
C GLU A 696 5.67 20.73 12.76
N ARG A 697 5.48 21.12 14.02
CA ARG A 697 5.77 20.27 15.18
C ARG A 697 4.78 19.12 15.25
N LEU A 698 5.22 17.93 14.86
CA LEU A 698 4.44 16.69 14.86
C LEU A 698 4.27 16.17 16.30
N ASN A 699 3.15 15.51 16.57
CA ASN A 699 2.97 14.84 17.85
C ASN A 699 3.87 13.60 17.96
N THR A 700 3.94 12.83 16.88
CA THR A 700 4.71 11.59 16.84
C THR A 700 5.19 11.28 15.42
N VAL A 701 6.45 10.88 15.32
CA VAL A 701 7.04 10.31 14.09
C VAL A 701 7.56 8.91 14.39
N ILE A 702 7.32 7.98 13.47
CA ILE A 702 7.71 6.58 13.58
C ILE A 702 8.56 6.19 12.37
N PHE A 703 9.74 5.63 12.61
CA PHE A 703 10.59 5.02 11.58
C PHE A 703 10.66 3.50 11.80
N ASP A 704 10.56 2.74 10.71
CA ASP A 704 10.53 1.27 10.71
C ASP A 704 11.49 0.74 9.63
N HIS A 705 12.50 -0.08 9.99
CA HIS A 705 13.45 -0.72 9.05
C HIS A 705 14.01 0.21 7.94
N THR A 706 14.50 1.40 8.29
CA THR A 706 14.86 2.40 7.27
C THR A 706 16.04 3.26 7.66
N VAL A 707 16.78 3.75 6.66
CA VAL A 707 17.70 4.87 6.85
C VAL A 707 16.95 6.17 6.66
N LEU A 708 17.02 7.07 7.63
CA LEU A 708 16.58 8.45 7.43
C LEU A 708 17.77 9.27 6.94
N THR A 709 17.66 9.76 5.71
CA THR A 709 18.57 10.78 5.19
C THR A 709 17.80 12.09 5.00
N CYS A 710 18.30 13.15 5.61
CA CYS A 710 17.88 14.52 5.33
C CYS A 710 18.87 15.11 4.32
N LEU A 711 18.55 15.09 3.02
CA LEU A 711 19.51 15.53 2.01
C LEU A 711 19.77 17.05 2.07
N THR A 712 21.00 17.40 2.44
CA THR A 712 21.70 18.62 1.97
C THR A 712 22.82 18.21 1.01
N ASP A 713 22.42 17.72 -0.18
CA ASP A 713 23.29 17.32 -1.31
C ASP A 713 24.30 16.18 -1.07
N SER A 714 24.12 15.04 -1.74
CA SER A 714 25.20 14.08 -2.00
C SER A 714 25.08 13.43 -3.41
N PHE A 715 26.10 13.67 -4.23
CA PHE A 715 26.58 12.98 -5.44
C PHE A 715 25.56 12.45 -6.50
N ASP A 716 25.18 13.30 -7.46
CA ASP A 716 25.40 13.13 -8.92
C ASP A 716 24.82 14.35 -9.70
N HIS A 717 25.71 15.14 -10.29
CA HIS A 717 25.55 16.13 -11.38
C HIS A 717 24.25 16.94 -11.65
N VAL A 718 23.39 17.26 -10.69
CA VAL A 718 22.42 18.37 -10.84
C VAL A 718 22.48 19.30 -9.63
N LYS A 719 23.00 20.52 -9.82
CA LYS A 719 22.94 21.63 -8.86
C LYS A 719 21.47 21.92 -8.50
N GLY A 720 20.94 21.27 -7.47
CA GLY A 720 19.77 21.74 -6.73
C GLY A 720 20.13 22.96 -5.89
N GLY A 721 19.16 23.80 -5.57
CA GLY A 721 19.33 24.99 -4.72
C GLY A 721 19.89 24.67 -3.33
N ALA A 722 20.31 25.71 -2.61
CA ALA A 722 20.85 25.59 -1.27
C ALA A 722 19.79 25.13 -0.26
N VAL A 723 19.65 23.82 -0.06
CA VAL A 723 18.88 23.28 1.07
C VAL A 723 19.67 23.60 2.35
N GLN A 724 19.28 24.67 3.02
CA GLN A 724 19.76 25.04 4.34
C GLN A 724 18.66 24.68 5.33
N ASN A 725 18.96 23.79 6.28
CA ASN A 725 18.13 23.44 7.46
C ASN A 725 17.03 22.40 7.21
N ALA A 726 17.39 21.12 7.03
CA ALA A 726 16.43 20.02 7.12
C ALA A 726 16.07 19.76 8.61
N GLN A 727 14.96 20.32 9.08
CA GLN A 727 14.50 20.19 10.48
C GLN A 727 13.18 19.41 10.56
N ILE A 728 13.13 18.36 11.40
CA ILE A 728 11.90 17.67 11.79
C ILE A 728 11.66 17.95 13.27
N ARG A 729 10.54 18.61 13.60
CA ARG A 729 10.15 18.90 14.98
C ARG A 729 9.09 17.90 15.41
N THR A 730 9.34 17.12 16.46
CA THR A 730 8.35 16.18 16.99
C THR A 730 8.37 16.17 18.53
N ASP A 731 7.22 15.92 19.15
CA ASP A 731 7.14 15.69 20.59
C ASP A 731 7.61 14.28 20.97
N THR A 732 7.33 13.30 20.11
CA THR A 732 7.69 11.91 20.30
C THR A 732 8.38 11.36 19.05
N PHE A 733 9.55 10.74 19.23
CA PHE A 733 10.25 10.02 18.16
C PHE A 733 10.30 8.52 18.52
N LYS A 734 9.80 7.67 17.63
CA LYS A 734 9.75 6.22 17.86
C LYS A 734 10.54 5.45 16.80
N ILE A 735 11.33 4.50 17.27
CA ILE A 735 12.10 3.59 16.44
C ILE A 735 11.51 2.18 16.54
N ARG A 736 11.16 1.62 15.38
CA ARG A 736 10.77 0.22 15.21
C ARG A 736 11.86 -0.49 14.43
N ASN A 737 12.41 -1.56 14.99
CA ASN A 737 13.43 -2.39 14.35
C ASN A 737 14.75 -1.60 14.11
N GLN A 738 15.42 -1.77 12.97
CA GLN A 738 16.71 -1.15 12.67
C GLN A 738 16.54 0.20 11.94
N VAL A 739 17.14 1.27 12.47
CA VAL A 739 17.18 2.60 11.85
C VAL A 739 18.59 3.17 11.89
N ASP A 740 19.03 3.73 10.76
CA ASP A 740 20.32 4.42 10.61
C ASP A 740 20.09 5.89 10.26
N LEU A 741 20.89 6.77 10.86
CA LEU A 741 20.88 8.21 10.59
C LEU A 741 22.23 8.63 9.99
N PHE A 742 22.22 9.13 8.75
CA PHE A 742 23.42 9.65 8.09
C PHE A 742 23.36 11.16 7.93
N ALA A 743 24.48 11.80 8.29
CA ALA A 743 24.85 13.15 7.93
C ALA A 743 26.21 13.05 7.22
N ASP A 744 26.41 13.78 6.11
CA ASP A 744 27.67 13.67 5.35
C ASP A 744 28.86 14.18 6.18
N GLU A 745 29.91 13.37 6.23
CA GLU A 745 31.19 13.64 6.91
C GLU A 745 32.07 14.63 6.13
N LYS A 746 31.77 14.94 4.85
CA LYS A 746 32.68 15.63 3.92
C LYS A 746 32.17 16.85 3.13
N HIS A 747 30.94 17.35 3.31
CA HIS A 747 30.46 18.56 2.62
C HIS A 747 30.04 19.66 3.59
N GLU A 748 30.46 20.89 3.29
CA GLU A 748 30.55 22.11 4.11
C GLU A 748 29.23 22.67 4.69
N ARG A 749 28.19 21.85 4.88
CA ARG A 749 26.94 22.20 5.56
C ARG A 749 26.41 20.98 6.31
N ASP A 750 26.50 21.05 7.63
CA ASP A 750 26.03 20.03 8.57
C ASP A 750 24.61 19.57 8.20
N ALA A 751 24.42 18.26 8.01
CA ALA A 751 23.10 17.65 8.14
C ALA A 751 22.75 17.65 9.64
N HIS A 752 22.33 18.82 10.09
CA HIS A 752 21.96 19.10 11.47
C HIS A 752 20.51 18.66 11.68
N LEU A 753 20.28 17.48 12.28
CA LEU A 753 18.96 17.07 12.78
C LEU A 753 18.67 17.86 14.07
N GLU A 754 18.31 19.13 13.92
CA GLU A 754 18.00 19.99 15.07
C GLU A 754 16.60 19.72 15.58
N LEU A 755 16.53 19.24 16.81
CA LEU A 755 15.30 18.90 17.48
C LEU A 755 15.05 19.90 18.61
N ILE A 756 14.61 21.10 18.24
CA ILE A 756 14.26 22.14 19.21
C ILE A 756 12.80 21.98 19.62
N SER A 757 12.53 21.62 20.88
CA SER A 757 11.27 22.00 21.52
C SER A 757 11.46 23.30 22.30
N GLU A 758 11.02 24.40 21.68
CA GLU A 758 10.96 25.76 22.24
C GLU A 758 12.29 26.42 22.62
N GLU A 759 12.26 27.74 22.71
CA GLU A 759 13.36 28.68 22.98
C GLU A 759 14.01 28.50 24.38
N GLN A 760 13.80 27.36 25.05
CA GLN A 760 14.04 27.16 26.49
C GLN A 760 14.83 25.88 26.89
N MET A 761 15.50 25.17 25.98
CA MET A 761 16.23 23.95 26.40
C MET A 761 17.68 24.18 26.86
N GLY A 762 18.22 25.39 26.80
CA GLY A 762 19.55 25.71 27.39
C GLY A 762 20.73 24.87 26.86
N SER A 763 20.54 24.20 25.72
CA SER A 763 21.47 23.22 25.14
C SER A 763 22.76 23.89 24.65
N LYS A 764 23.87 23.15 24.71
CA LYS A 764 25.16 23.53 24.11
C LYS A 764 25.14 23.20 22.61
N ASP A 765 25.92 23.94 21.82
CA ASP A 765 26.08 23.76 20.36
C ASP A 765 26.83 22.44 20.00
N TYR A 766 26.22 21.29 20.26
CA TYR A 766 26.72 19.97 19.81
C TYR A 766 25.80 19.38 18.72
N ALA A 767 26.26 18.35 18.04
CA ALA A 767 25.47 17.60 17.06
C ALA A 767 24.94 16.30 17.70
N GLY A 768 23.62 16.06 17.62
CA GLY A 768 22.94 14.91 18.24
C GLY A 768 21.45 14.85 17.93
N ILE A 769 20.77 13.76 18.32
CA ILE A 769 19.30 13.64 18.26
C ILE A 769 18.72 14.22 19.55
N TYR A 770 17.89 15.26 19.47
CA TYR A 770 17.14 15.80 20.61
C TYR A 770 15.65 15.43 20.52
N THR A 771 14.93 15.26 21.60
CA THR A 771 13.46 15.18 21.56
C THR A 771 13.00 15.24 22.99
N LYS A 772 11.79 15.74 23.21
CA LYS A 772 11.19 15.68 24.54
C LYS A 772 11.06 14.21 25.00
N HIS A 773 10.75 13.31 24.07
CA HIS A 773 10.65 11.88 24.33
C HIS A 773 11.15 11.03 23.16
N LEU A 774 12.22 10.25 23.40
CA LEU A 774 12.76 9.24 22.48
C LEU A 774 12.48 7.85 23.06
N HIS A 775 11.88 6.96 22.28
CA HIS A 775 11.56 5.62 22.76
C HIS A 775 11.82 4.53 21.70
N MET A 776 12.43 3.42 22.13
CA MET A 776 12.71 2.24 21.30
C MET A 776 11.79 1.07 21.69
N GLU A 777 10.98 0.56 20.75
CA GLU A 777 10.01 -0.53 21.01
C GLU A 777 10.35 -1.79 20.19
N PRO A 778 10.43 -2.98 20.82
CA PRO A 778 10.49 -4.25 20.10
C PRO A 778 9.11 -4.68 19.61
N ILE A 779 8.97 -5.01 18.32
CA ILE A 779 7.73 -5.58 17.76
C ILE A 779 8.05 -6.95 17.16
N GLY A 780 7.51 -8.00 17.77
CA GLY A 780 7.78 -9.39 17.44
C GLY A 780 7.16 -9.87 16.13
N ALA A 781 7.67 -9.43 14.98
CA ALA A 781 7.28 -9.97 13.67
C ALA A 781 8.34 -10.89 13.03
N CYS A 782 9.60 -10.93 13.51
CA CYS A 782 10.66 -11.70 12.86
C CYS A 782 11.63 -12.43 13.83
N GLY A 783 11.24 -12.70 15.07
CA GLY A 783 12.12 -13.42 16.02
C GLY A 783 13.37 -12.65 16.50
N THR A 784 13.45 -11.34 16.23
CA THR A 784 14.39 -10.41 16.89
C THR A 784 13.59 -9.56 17.89
N PRO A 785 13.78 -9.75 19.21
CA PRO A 785 12.96 -9.10 20.22
C PRO A 785 13.49 -7.70 20.62
N TYR A 786 14.15 -6.96 19.72
CA TYR A 786 14.81 -5.69 20.03
C TYR A 786 14.87 -4.76 18.81
N SER A 787 14.99 -3.45 19.08
CA SER A 787 15.24 -2.40 18.07
C SER A 787 16.69 -1.95 18.08
N GLU A 788 17.17 -1.39 16.97
CA GLU A 788 18.54 -0.88 16.83
C GLU A 788 18.52 0.56 16.33
N LEU A 789 19.42 1.38 16.87
CA LEU A 789 19.66 2.76 16.44
C LEU A 789 21.15 2.94 16.13
N TRP A 790 21.43 3.37 14.90
CA TRP A 790 22.77 3.73 14.44
C TRP A 790 22.81 5.24 14.17
N THR A 791 23.79 5.91 14.75
CA THR A 791 24.11 7.32 14.43
C THR A 791 25.50 7.36 13.81
N SER A 792 25.83 8.43 13.07
CA SER A 792 27.18 8.61 12.52
C SER A 792 28.25 8.42 13.60
N ASP A 793 29.33 7.72 13.27
CA ASP A 793 30.34 7.19 14.21
C ASP A 793 30.96 8.23 15.17
N ASP A 794 30.87 9.52 14.82
CA ASP A 794 31.42 10.65 15.57
C ASP A 794 30.41 11.39 16.50
N LEU A 795 29.12 11.02 16.48
CA LEU A 795 28.07 11.73 17.23
C LEU A 795 27.52 10.88 18.39
N ALA A 796 27.44 11.50 19.57
CA ALA A 796 26.77 10.93 20.74
C ALA A 796 25.27 11.28 20.73
N LEU A 797 24.44 10.36 21.20
CA LEU A 797 23.04 10.63 21.53
C LEU A 797 22.98 11.41 22.85
N ASP A 798 22.45 12.63 22.82
CA ASP A 798 22.40 13.50 24.00
C ASP A 798 20.99 13.57 24.61
N VAL A 799 20.86 13.18 25.87
CA VAL A 799 19.63 13.20 26.67
C VAL A 799 19.66 14.43 27.55
N ILE A 800 19.19 15.54 26.98
CA ILE A 800 19.25 16.88 27.57
C ILE A 800 18.26 17.07 28.73
N THR A 801 18.39 18.19 29.45
CA THR A 801 17.51 18.54 30.58
C THR A 801 16.03 18.47 30.21
N THR A 802 15.21 17.76 31.01
CA THR A 802 13.77 17.48 30.81
C THR A 802 13.39 16.51 29.68
N SER A 803 14.36 16.01 28.92
CA SER A 803 14.12 14.95 27.92
C SER A 803 14.11 13.57 28.55
N ILE A 804 13.31 12.68 27.96
CA ILE A 804 13.23 11.28 28.35
C ILE A 804 13.73 10.42 27.19
N PHE A 805 14.71 9.58 27.45
CA PHE A 805 15.12 8.50 26.56
C PHE A 805 14.84 7.16 27.21
N GLY A 806 14.14 6.25 26.54
CA GLY A 806 13.85 4.94 27.12
C GLY A 806 13.49 3.84 26.12
N GLY A 807 13.09 2.69 26.64
CA GLY A 807 12.70 1.52 25.85
C GLY A 807 13.76 0.41 25.83
N PHE A 808 13.73 -0.43 24.80
CA PHE A 808 14.57 -1.63 24.67
C PHE A 808 15.27 -1.65 23.31
N GLY A 809 16.55 -2.01 23.28
CA GLY A 809 17.29 -2.05 22.02
C GLY A 809 18.79 -1.83 22.16
N PHE A 810 19.46 -1.74 21.02
CA PHE A 810 20.88 -1.45 20.89
C PHE A 810 21.09 -0.09 20.25
N ILE A 811 21.96 0.71 20.86
CA ILE A 811 22.40 2.00 20.36
C ILE A 811 23.88 1.85 20.02
N HIS A 812 24.22 2.04 18.75
CA HIS A 812 25.60 1.83 18.27
C HIS A 812 26.51 3.05 18.50
N SER A 813 26.04 4.04 19.25
CA SER A 813 26.75 5.26 19.60
C SER A 813 26.87 5.50 21.10
N ASP A 814 27.68 6.51 21.44
CA ASP A 814 27.81 7.01 22.81
C ASP A 814 26.51 7.69 23.23
N VAL A 815 26.09 7.53 24.49
CA VAL A 815 24.94 8.22 25.08
C VAL A 815 25.45 9.16 26.17
N HIS A 816 25.08 10.43 26.09
CA HIS A 816 25.30 11.43 27.14
C HIS A 816 23.96 11.75 27.79
N VAL A 817 23.88 11.72 29.12
CA VAL A 817 22.69 12.19 29.86
C VAL A 817 23.09 13.43 30.67
N GLU A 818 22.48 14.55 30.33
CA GLU A 818 22.74 15.84 30.98
C GLU A 818 22.05 15.95 32.35
N ASN A 819 22.33 17.04 33.05
CA ASN A 819 21.67 17.38 34.31
C ASN A 819 20.13 17.45 34.12
N GLY A 820 19.38 16.64 34.86
CA GLY A 820 17.91 16.58 34.74
C GLY A 820 17.40 15.88 33.48
N GLY A 821 18.27 15.22 32.70
CA GLY A 821 17.87 14.27 31.66
C GLY A 821 17.47 12.93 32.27
N HIS A 822 16.51 12.24 31.66
CA HIS A 822 15.93 10.99 32.16
C HIS A 822 16.27 9.82 31.23
N LEU A 823 17.06 8.87 31.72
CA LEU A 823 17.32 7.59 31.06
C LEU A 823 16.45 6.49 31.69
N ASN A 824 15.43 6.08 30.95
CA ASN A 824 14.35 5.20 31.37
C ASN A 824 14.48 3.83 30.69
N ALA A 825 15.49 3.06 31.13
CA ALA A 825 15.75 1.74 30.59
C ALA A 825 14.52 0.84 30.81
N GLY A 826 14.02 0.24 29.73
CA GLY A 826 12.88 -0.68 29.75
C GLY A 826 11.52 -0.10 30.16
N PHE A 827 11.38 1.22 30.16
CA PHE A 827 10.16 1.89 30.60
C PHE A 827 9.02 1.83 29.57
N THR A 828 8.17 0.81 29.72
CA THR A 828 6.81 0.54 29.17
C THR A 828 6.45 0.99 27.76
N SER A 829 6.23 -0.02 26.90
CA SER A 829 5.19 0.00 25.87
C SER A 829 3.83 0.31 26.50
N LEU A 830 3.14 1.37 26.04
CA LEU A 830 1.75 1.62 26.39
C LEU A 830 0.84 0.61 25.65
N ARG A 831 0.58 -0.55 26.26
CA ARG A 831 -0.58 -1.38 25.90
C ARG A 831 -1.51 -1.47 27.10
N LEU A 832 -2.61 -0.73 27.02
CA LEU A 832 -3.74 -0.82 27.96
C LEU A 832 -4.56 -2.06 27.59
N LYS A 833 -4.51 -3.11 28.40
CA LYS A 833 -5.57 -4.14 28.46
C LYS A 833 -5.94 -4.33 29.92
N GLY A 834 -7.11 -3.82 30.32
CA GLY A 834 -7.71 -4.09 31.64
C GLY A 834 -6.88 -3.64 32.85
N MET A 835 -6.86 -2.34 33.15
CA MET A 835 -6.41 -1.72 34.42
C MET A 835 -5.07 -2.17 35.06
N CYS A 836 -4.21 -2.92 34.36
CA CYS A 836 -2.94 -3.43 34.89
C CYS A 836 -1.81 -3.34 33.85
N TYR A 837 -0.68 -2.74 34.23
CA TYR A 837 0.56 -2.77 33.44
C TYR A 837 1.34 -4.05 33.82
N GLU A 838 1.47 -5.01 32.89
CA GLU A 838 2.40 -6.13 33.06
C GLU A 838 3.84 -5.64 32.87
N GLN A 839 4.76 -6.11 33.72
CA GLN A 839 6.18 -5.78 33.58
C GLN A 839 6.81 -6.65 32.49
N MET A 840 7.26 -6.01 31.41
CA MET A 840 8.11 -6.64 30.40
C MET A 840 9.53 -6.07 30.52
N CYS A 841 10.26 -6.43 31.58
CA CYS A 841 11.63 -5.93 31.79
C CYS A 841 12.52 -6.14 30.56
N GLY A 842 13.49 -5.27 30.34
CA GLY A 842 14.42 -5.48 29.24
C GLY A 842 15.67 -4.61 29.35
N THR A 843 16.61 -4.88 28.46
CA THR A 843 17.94 -4.27 28.50
C THR A 843 18.09 -3.23 27.39
N GLN A 844 18.50 -2.02 27.76
CA GLN A 844 18.91 -0.97 26.82
C GLN A 844 20.43 -0.96 26.70
N ARG A 845 20.95 -1.25 25.52
CA ARG A 845 22.39 -1.43 25.26
C ARG A 845 22.93 -0.23 24.50
N MET A 846 24.12 0.24 24.87
CA MET A 846 24.80 1.39 24.23
C MET A 846 26.32 1.21 24.27
N LYS A 847 27.07 2.00 23.48
CA LYS A 847 28.54 1.96 23.46
C LYS A 847 29.12 2.54 24.76
N ASP A 848 29.32 3.86 24.83
CA ASP A 848 29.74 4.51 26.09
C ASP A 848 28.56 5.28 26.70
N LEU A 849 28.42 5.27 28.03
CA LEU A 849 27.43 6.06 28.76
C LEU A 849 28.12 7.11 29.63
N ARG A 850 27.78 8.38 29.38
CA ARG A 850 28.29 9.56 30.09
C ARG A 850 27.13 10.21 30.85
N LEU A 851 27.29 10.37 32.16
CA LEU A 851 26.25 10.89 33.04
C LEU A 851 26.75 12.14 33.77
N ASP A 852 26.08 13.27 33.54
CA ASP A 852 26.38 14.53 34.23
C ASP A 852 25.80 14.55 35.65
N VAL A 853 26.22 15.55 36.43
CA VAL A 853 25.65 15.80 37.76
C VAL A 853 24.14 16.06 37.64
N GLY A 854 23.33 15.28 38.37
CA GLY A 854 21.87 15.40 38.36
C GLY A 854 21.15 14.57 37.29
N ALA A 855 21.86 13.75 36.50
CA ALA A 855 21.24 12.78 35.59
C ALA A 855 20.35 11.79 36.36
N GLN A 856 19.18 11.45 35.78
CA GLN A 856 18.18 10.56 36.38
C GLN A 856 18.13 9.23 35.63
N LEU A 857 18.43 8.13 36.32
CA LEU A 857 18.27 6.77 35.80
C LEU A 857 17.01 6.15 36.40
N HIS A 858 16.12 5.59 35.59
CA HIS A 858 14.89 4.92 36.06
C HIS A 858 14.90 3.45 35.68
N PHE A 859 14.69 2.58 36.66
CA PHE A 859 14.60 1.13 36.49
C PHE A 859 13.33 0.58 37.13
N SER A 860 12.62 -0.31 36.45
CA SER A 860 11.56 -1.09 37.09
C SER A 860 12.08 -2.43 37.63
N VAL A 861 11.50 -2.88 38.74
CA VAL A 861 11.78 -4.18 39.37
C VAL A 861 10.47 -4.89 39.71
N GLY A 862 10.49 -6.23 39.67
CA GLY A 862 9.30 -7.01 40.03
C GLY A 862 9.54 -8.52 40.19
N THR A 863 8.46 -9.28 40.06
CA THR A 863 8.40 -10.73 40.25
C THR A 863 8.29 -11.52 38.94
N SER A 864 7.93 -10.87 37.84
CA SER A 864 7.86 -11.49 36.51
C SER A 864 9.17 -11.31 35.75
N LYS A 865 9.59 -12.34 35.02
CA LYS A 865 10.74 -12.22 34.10
C LYS A 865 10.33 -11.46 32.85
N GLY A 866 11.12 -10.45 32.48
CA GLY A 866 10.93 -9.69 31.25
C GLY A 866 11.56 -10.31 30.00
N LEU A 867 11.59 -9.53 28.91
CA LEU A 867 12.22 -9.85 27.62
C LEU A 867 13.72 -10.17 27.75
N ASN A 868 14.42 -9.61 28.74
CA ASN A 868 15.83 -9.93 29.04
C ASN A 868 16.02 -11.20 29.90
N GLY A 869 14.93 -11.87 30.31
CA GLY A 869 14.98 -13.03 31.19
C GLY A 869 15.25 -12.71 32.67
N GLU A 870 15.32 -11.43 33.01
CA GLU A 870 15.58 -10.89 34.35
C GLU A 870 14.32 -10.27 34.98
N TYR A 871 14.40 -9.99 36.27
CA TYR A 871 13.31 -9.40 37.08
C TYR A 871 13.40 -7.87 37.20
N SER A 872 14.28 -7.26 36.42
CA SER A 872 14.53 -5.82 36.39
C SER A 872 14.92 -5.33 35.01
N ASP A 873 14.61 -4.05 34.78
CA ASP A 873 15.21 -3.32 33.68
C ASP A 873 16.70 -3.15 33.90
N ALA A 874 17.46 -3.10 32.81
CA ALA A 874 18.88 -2.88 32.88
C ALA A 874 19.39 -2.00 31.74
N ILE A 875 20.50 -1.33 32.00
CA ILE A 875 21.37 -0.77 30.97
C ILE A 875 22.60 -1.64 30.80
N GLU A 876 23.14 -1.73 29.58
CA GLU A 876 24.40 -2.41 29.30
C GLU A 876 25.31 -1.51 28.46
N VAL A 877 26.53 -1.29 28.93
CA VAL A 877 27.46 -0.30 28.37
C VAL A 877 28.89 -0.84 28.26
N ASP A 878 29.65 -0.40 27.26
CA ASP A 878 31.08 -0.69 27.14
C ASP A 878 31.90 0.12 28.16
N ARG A 879 31.59 1.40 28.33
CA ARG A 879 32.21 2.26 29.35
C ARG A 879 31.21 3.14 30.08
N LEU A 880 31.20 3.06 31.41
CA LEU A 880 30.41 3.95 32.27
C LEU A 880 31.27 5.11 32.82
N THR A 881 30.85 6.34 32.56
CA THR A 881 31.49 7.56 33.06
C THR A 881 30.47 8.43 33.79
N THR A 882 30.74 8.81 35.04
CA THR A 882 29.92 9.80 35.77
C THR A 882 30.75 11.01 36.15
N TYR A 883 30.22 12.21 35.92
CA TYR A 883 30.89 13.49 36.20
C TYR A 883 30.44 14.15 37.51
N GLY A 884 29.49 13.53 38.23
CA GLY A 884 28.96 13.98 39.51
C GLY A 884 27.87 13.05 40.01
N SER A 885 27.14 13.47 41.05
CA SER A 885 26.06 12.67 41.64
C SER A 885 24.97 12.36 40.62
N VAL A 886 24.61 11.07 40.48
CA VAL A 886 23.57 10.56 39.57
C VAL A 886 22.50 9.88 40.39
N ASP A 887 21.23 10.16 40.14
CA ASP A 887 20.13 9.54 40.85
C ASP A 887 19.68 8.26 40.16
N VAL A 888 19.59 7.17 40.93
CA VAL A 888 19.13 5.84 40.51
C VAL A 888 17.75 5.61 41.13
N ASN A 889 16.71 5.76 40.32
CA ASN A 889 15.30 5.65 40.70
C ASN A 889 14.79 4.22 40.46
N ILE A 890 14.25 3.58 41.51
CA ILE A 890 13.65 2.25 41.45
C ILE A 890 12.12 2.36 41.53
N GLU A 891 11.43 1.82 40.52
CA GLU A 891 9.99 1.84 40.41
C GLU A 891 9.39 0.42 40.48
N ILE A 892 8.31 0.26 41.24
CA ILE A 892 7.55 -0.99 41.33
C ILE A 892 6.22 -0.78 40.63
N ARG A 893 5.90 -1.62 39.64
CA ARG A 893 4.71 -1.45 38.82
C ARG A 893 3.44 -1.90 39.57
N PRO A 894 2.26 -1.32 39.28
CA PRO A 894 1.03 -1.59 40.04
C PRO A 894 0.61 -3.07 40.12
N CYS A 895 1.04 -3.91 39.17
CA CYS A 895 0.68 -5.33 39.09
C CYS A 895 1.87 -6.26 39.31
N GLU A 896 3.00 -5.71 39.76
CA GLU A 896 4.19 -6.45 40.21
C GLU A 896 4.39 -6.33 41.71
N LYS A 897 5.17 -7.25 42.27
CA LYS A 897 5.67 -7.17 43.64
C LYS A 897 7.18 -7.15 43.63
N ILE A 898 7.78 -6.62 44.67
CA ILE A 898 9.22 -6.75 44.90
C ILE A 898 9.47 -7.84 45.94
N GLU A 899 10.46 -8.68 45.68
CA GLU A 899 10.91 -9.72 46.61
C GLU A 899 12.31 -9.42 47.17
N LYS A 900 12.65 -10.10 48.28
CA LYS A 900 13.99 -10.07 48.89
C LYS A 900 15.03 -10.75 48.00
N ARG A 901 15.61 -10.01 47.07
CA ARG A 901 16.67 -10.45 46.16
C ARG A 901 17.53 -9.26 45.71
N CYS A 902 18.56 -9.56 44.93
CA CYS A 902 19.34 -8.57 44.20
C CYS A 902 18.93 -8.55 42.72
N TYR A 903 18.62 -7.36 42.21
CA TYR A 903 18.19 -7.12 40.83
C TYR A 903 19.33 -6.45 40.05
N PRO A 904 19.79 -7.00 38.92
CA PRO A 904 20.82 -6.37 38.10
C PRO A 904 20.22 -5.18 37.34
N ILE A 905 20.85 -4.00 37.44
CA ILE A 905 20.33 -2.76 36.83
C ILE A 905 21.32 -2.08 35.89
N ILE A 906 22.63 -2.31 36.04
CA ILE A 906 23.65 -1.75 35.14
C ILE A 906 24.70 -2.83 34.88
N TYR A 907 24.95 -3.14 33.62
CA TYR A 907 26.08 -3.94 33.16
C TYR A 907 27.11 -3.01 32.52
N TYR A 908 28.40 -3.16 32.87
CA TYR A 908 29.48 -2.35 32.31
C TYR A 908 30.71 -3.21 31.98
N LYS A 909 31.36 -3.00 30.83
CA LYS A 909 32.64 -3.66 30.52
C LYS A 909 33.83 -2.93 31.16
N SER A 910 33.75 -1.61 31.27
CA SER A 910 34.76 -0.76 31.91
C SER A 910 34.11 0.46 32.58
N VAL A 911 34.80 1.06 33.54
CA VAL A 911 34.29 2.22 34.29
C VAL A 911 35.42 3.19 34.60
N THR A 912 35.17 4.49 34.48
CA THR A 912 36.16 5.50 34.89
C THR A 912 36.29 5.57 36.42
N PRO A 913 37.45 6.00 36.96
CA PRO A 913 37.65 6.04 38.40
C PRO A 913 36.54 6.82 39.13
N ASN A 914 36.07 6.28 40.25
CA ASN A 914 35.01 6.84 41.10
C ASN A 914 33.59 6.86 40.52
N SER A 915 33.34 6.41 39.27
CA SER A 915 32.01 6.60 38.69
C SER A 915 30.88 5.91 39.45
N LEU A 916 31.14 4.68 39.94
CA LEU A 916 30.15 3.91 40.69
C LEU A 916 29.80 4.56 42.04
N ASN A 917 30.75 5.28 42.67
CA ASN A 917 30.53 5.94 43.96
C ASN A 917 29.59 7.15 43.85
N GLN A 918 29.37 7.65 42.63
CA GLN A 918 28.48 8.77 42.36
C GLN A 918 27.01 8.36 42.21
N LEU A 919 26.70 7.07 42.05
CA LEU A 919 25.34 6.57 41.96
C LEU A 919 24.63 6.70 43.33
N LYS A 920 23.46 7.35 43.35
CA LYS A 920 22.64 7.58 44.54
C LYS A 920 21.28 6.93 44.38
N LEU A 921 21.00 5.93 45.22
CA LEU A 921 19.76 5.19 45.16
C LEU A 921 18.56 5.95 45.75
N ASN A 922 17.44 5.89 45.04
CA ASN A 922 16.13 6.40 45.43
C ASN A 922 15.02 5.43 44.96
N PRO A 923 14.08 4.98 45.81
CA PRO A 923 14.05 5.12 47.27
C PRO A 923 15.10 4.24 47.96
N ARG A 924 15.46 4.60 49.20
CA ARG A 924 16.41 3.82 50.04
C ARG A 924 15.74 2.70 50.85
N LYS A 925 14.43 2.56 50.73
CA LYS A 925 13.62 1.58 51.45
C LYS A 925 12.45 1.15 50.59
N VAL A 926 11.94 -0.04 50.85
CA VAL A 926 10.77 -0.61 50.17
C VAL A 926 9.89 -1.37 51.15
N LYS A 927 8.58 -1.42 50.89
CA LYS A 927 7.64 -2.21 51.69
C LYS A 927 7.34 -3.54 51.00
N ILE A 928 7.53 -4.64 51.72
CA ILE A 928 7.13 -5.99 51.30
C ILE A 928 6.18 -6.52 52.37
N ASP A 929 4.96 -6.89 51.97
CA ASP A 929 3.92 -7.41 52.87
C ASP A 929 3.68 -6.57 54.14
N GLY A 930 3.84 -5.24 54.03
CA GLY A 930 3.63 -4.29 55.12
C GLY A 930 4.88 -3.95 55.96
N GLU A 931 6.01 -4.66 55.78
CA GLU A 931 7.27 -4.40 56.48
C GLU A 931 8.28 -3.61 55.63
N GLU A 932 9.01 -2.67 56.23
CA GLU A 932 10.05 -1.89 55.53
C GLU A 932 11.41 -2.60 55.51
N TYR A 933 11.96 -2.76 54.30
CA TYR A 933 13.29 -3.29 54.06
C TYR A 933 14.20 -2.21 53.44
N PRO A 934 15.50 -2.14 53.83
CA PRO A 934 16.44 -1.22 53.20
C PRO A 934 16.73 -1.66 51.75
N LEU A 935 16.81 -0.69 50.84
CA LEU A 935 17.34 -0.87 49.49
C LEU A 935 18.76 -0.30 49.46
N HIS A 936 19.70 -1.02 48.85
CA HIS A 936 21.06 -0.55 48.68
C HIS A 936 21.65 -1.00 47.33
N LEU A 937 22.59 -0.22 46.80
CA LEU A 937 23.37 -0.62 45.63
C LEU A 937 24.52 -1.52 46.09
N ASN A 938 24.64 -2.71 45.48
CA ASN A 938 25.82 -3.54 45.60
C ASN A 938 26.75 -3.25 44.41
N LEU A 939 27.89 -2.65 44.73
CA LEU A 939 28.96 -2.28 43.78
C LEU A 939 30.16 -3.25 43.85
N GLY A 940 30.03 -4.35 44.63
CA GLY A 940 31.12 -5.28 44.90
C GLY A 940 31.37 -6.28 43.77
N THR A 941 30.37 -6.51 42.92
CA THR A 941 30.45 -7.41 41.77
C THR A 941 31.05 -6.67 40.56
N ASP A 942 32.09 -7.26 39.96
CA ASP A 942 32.66 -6.71 38.72
C ASP A 942 31.66 -6.71 37.58
N GLY A 943 31.64 -5.62 36.82
CA GLY A 943 30.85 -5.50 35.60
C GLY A 943 29.33 -5.44 35.79
N VAL A 944 28.81 -5.48 37.02
CA VAL A 944 27.37 -5.38 37.30
C VAL A 944 27.10 -4.56 38.56
N VAL A 945 26.14 -3.64 38.48
CA VAL A 945 25.53 -2.96 39.63
C VAL A 945 24.21 -3.64 39.95
N TYR A 946 24.06 -4.09 41.18
CA TYR A 946 22.78 -4.63 41.68
C TYR A 946 22.09 -3.65 42.61
N VAL A 947 20.76 -3.65 42.60
CA VAL A 947 19.97 -3.15 43.72
C VAL A 947 19.50 -4.34 44.56
N CYS A 948 19.86 -4.36 45.85
CA CYS A 948 19.57 -5.45 46.77
C CYS A 948 18.58 -5.01 47.84
N VAL A 949 17.62 -5.89 48.15
CA VAL A 949 16.60 -5.68 49.17
C VAL A 949 16.99 -6.39 50.47
N GLY A 950 17.07 -5.63 51.56
CA GLY A 950 17.43 -6.17 52.88
C GLY A 950 18.88 -6.63 52.93
N ASP A 951 19.07 -7.86 53.43
CA ASP A 951 20.35 -8.56 53.57
C ASP A 951 20.70 -9.47 52.37
N ALA A 952 19.87 -9.47 51.33
CA ALA A 952 20.10 -10.24 50.11
C ALA A 952 21.48 -9.93 49.51
N GLN A 953 22.20 -10.98 49.10
CA GLN A 953 23.50 -10.87 48.44
C GLN A 953 23.41 -11.35 46.98
N PRO A 954 24.22 -10.80 46.06
CA PRO A 954 24.37 -11.33 44.72
C PRO A 954 24.85 -12.80 44.74
N VAL A 955 24.54 -13.56 43.70
CA VAL A 955 25.07 -14.94 43.55
C VAL A 955 26.57 -14.87 43.24
N ASP A 956 27.41 -15.55 44.04
CA ASP A 956 28.86 -15.62 43.84
C ASP A 956 29.21 -16.21 42.46
N ILE A 957 29.97 -15.48 41.65
CA ILE A 957 30.53 -15.98 40.38
C ILE A 957 31.87 -16.67 40.68
N ASN A 958 31.96 -17.98 40.46
CA ASN A 958 33.23 -18.72 40.48
C ASN A 958 33.85 -18.74 39.07
N ARG A 959 35.18 -18.66 39.01
CA ARG A 959 36.01 -18.82 37.82
C ARG A 959 36.94 -20.01 38.01
N THR A 960 37.40 -20.61 36.94
CA THR A 960 38.29 -21.78 36.99
C THR A 960 39.73 -21.42 36.67
N VAL A 961 40.69 -22.04 37.37
CA VAL A 961 42.11 -22.02 37.03
C VAL A 961 42.56 -23.44 36.72
N THR A 962 42.98 -23.67 35.48
CA THR A 962 43.45 -24.98 35.01
C THR A 962 44.98 -25.07 35.09
N LEU A 963 45.48 -25.99 35.91
CA LEU A 963 46.91 -26.30 36.05
C LEU A 963 47.29 -27.50 35.17
N PRO A 964 48.25 -27.35 34.25
CA PRO A 964 48.69 -28.45 33.40
C PRO A 964 49.60 -29.42 34.17
N SER A 965 49.61 -30.68 33.75
CA SER A 965 50.64 -31.66 34.17
C SER A 965 51.86 -31.53 33.25
N VAL A 966 53.04 -31.25 33.81
CA VAL A 966 54.29 -31.04 33.05
C VAL A 966 55.43 -31.89 33.64
N SER A 967 56.09 -32.66 32.77
CA SER A 967 57.19 -33.55 33.19
C SER A 967 58.33 -32.76 33.85
N GLY A 968 58.78 -33.21 35.02
CA GLY A 968 59.81 -32.53 35.81
C GLY A 968 59.33 -31.36 36.67
N VAL A 969 58.02 -31.08 36.72
CA VAL A 969 57.40 -30.08 37.61
C VAL A 969 56.35 -30.73 38.49
N LYS A 970 56.44 -30.53 39.80
CA LYS A 970 55.40 -30.92 40.76
C LYS A 970 54.73 -29.67 41.32
N THR A 971 53.41 -29.55 41.19
CA THR A 971 52.64 -28.41 41.74
C THR A 971 51.82 -28.80 42.97
N ASP A 972 51.60 -27.83 43.86
CA ASP A 972 50.67 -27.92 44.99
C ASP A 972 49.81 -26.64 45.05
N PRO A 973 48.49 -26.70 44.80
CA PRO A 973 47.72 -27.91 44.51
C PRO A 973 48.12 -28.58 43.17
N GLY A 974 47.83 -29.88 43.04
CA GLY A 974 48.22 -30.70 41.88
C GLY A 974 47.59 -30.26 40.55
N ALA A 975 48.07 -30.81 39.44
CA ALA A 975 47.49 -30.56 38.12
C ALA A 975 45.98 -30.90 38.10
N GLY A 976 45.16 -30.02 37.53
CA GLY A 976 43.70 -30.12 37.59
C GLY A 976 43.01 -28.76 37.39
N ILE A 977 41.68 -28.76 37.44
CA ILE A 977 40.84 -27.55 37.37
C ILE A 977 40.45 -27.16 38.79
N TRP A 978 40.68 -25.90 39.15
CA TRP A 978 40.45 -25.37 40.48
C TRP A 978 39.48 -24.20 40.45
N ASP A 979 38.45 -24.27 41.28
CA ASP A 979 37.50 -23.16 41.43
C ASP A 979 38.09 -22.04 42.29
N VAL A 980 37.94 -20.82 41.80
CA VAL A 980 38.41 -19.59 42.42
C VAL A 980 37.28 -18.59 42.38
N LYS A 981 36.97 -17.97 43.53
CA LYS A 981 36.00 -16.86 43.54
C LYS A 981 36.47 -15.77 42.57
N SER A 982 35.58 -15.22 41.76
CA SER A 982 35.93 -14.13 40.82
C SER A 982 36.65 -12.99 41.55
N ARG A 983 37.70 -12.43 40.93
CA ARG A 983 38.68 -11.47 41.50
C ARG A 983 39.52 -12.01 42.68
N GLY A 984 39.37 -13.27 43.06
CA GLY A 984 40.23 -13.96 44.02
C GLY A 984 41.63 -14.23 43.45
N ASN A 985 42.58 -14.52 44.34
CA ASN A 985 43.93 -14.91 43.97
C ASN A 985 44.05 -16.43 44.01
N PHE A 986 44.52 -17.03 42.92
CA PHE A 986 44.89 -18.45 42.93
C PHE A 986 46.38 -18.58 43.22
N LYS A 987 46.72 -19.32 44.28
CA LYS A 987 48.11 -19.56 44.66
C LYS A 987 48.46 -21.01 44.44
N PHE A 988 49.62 -21.25 43.83
CA PHE A 988 50.18 -22.59 43.76
C PHE A 988 51.69 -22.56 43.92
N LYS A 989 52.23 -23.64 44.45
CA LYS A 989 53.66 -23.88 44.58
C LYS A 989 54.11 -24.80 43.46
N ALA A 990 55.34 -24.62 42.99
CA ALA A 990 55.94 -25.49 42.00
C ALA A 990 57.39 -25.86 42.38
N THR A 991 57.70 -27.15 42.23
CA THR A 991 59.03 -27.72 42.43
C THR A 991 59.54 -28.27 41.10
N TYR A 992 60.70 -27.79 40.66
CA TYR A 992 61.31 -28.13 39.38
C TYR A 992 62.45 -29.13 39.59
N SER A 993 62.57 -30.15 38.73
CA SER A 993 63.67 -31.12 38.76
C SER A 993 65.01 -30.57 38.23
N GLY A 994 65.00 -29.45 37.51
CA GLY A 994 66.17 -28.75 36.99
C GLY A 994 66.68 -27.60 37.87
N SER A 995 67.89 -27.08 37.59
CA SER A 995 68.55 -26.03 38.38
C SER A 995 67.96 -24.61 38.22
N LYS A 996 66.98 -24.41 37.31
CA LYS A 996 66.26 -23.14 37.07
C LYS A 996 64.75 -23.39 36.94
N PRO A 997 63.88 -22.45 37.37
CA PRO A 997 62.43 -22.56 37.21
C PRO A 997 62.02 -22.39 35.73
N LEU A 998 60.95 -23.07 35.32
CA LEU A 998 60.31 -22.88 34.00
C LEU A 998 59.39 -21.65 34.02
N ALA A 999 59.21 -21.01 32.86
CA ALA A 999 58.31 -19.87 32.70
C ALA A 999 56.85 -20.33 32.83
N VAL A 1000 56.08 -19.63 33.66
CA VAL A 1000 54.65 -19.86 33.85
C VAL A 1000 53.88 -18.73 33.17
N ARG A 1001 52.96 -19.06 32.25
CA ARG A 1001 52.15 -18.08 31.51
C ARG A 1001 50.66 -18.38 31.63
N THR A 1002 49.81 -17.36 31.64
CA THR A 1002 48.36 -17.47 31.59
C THR A 1002 47.85 -17.29 30.15
N ASN A 1003 46.61 -17.70 29.84
CA ASN A 1003 45.92 -17.34 28.59
C ASN A 1003 45.43 -15.88 28.57
N ARG A 1004 45.61 -15.13 29.67
CA ARG A 1004 45.30 -13.69 29.73
C ARG A 1004 46.36 -12.93 28.96
N THR A 1005 45.97 -12.01 28.08
CA THR A 1005 46.91 -11.16 27.36
C THR A 1005 47.09 -9.81 28.07
N VAL A 1006 48.32 -9.33 28.12
CA VAL A 1006 48.69 -7.98 28.55
C VAL A 1006 49.46 -7.35 27.39
N ASN A 1007 48.94 -6.25 26.82
CA ASN A 1007 49.48 -5.62 25.61
C ASN A 1007 49.63 -6.58 24.42
N GLY A 1008 48.67 -7.50 24.24
CA GLY A 1008 48.65 -8.46 23.13
C GLY A 1008 49.53 -9.70 23.31
N VAL A 1009 50.20 -9.88 24.46
CA VAL A 1009 51.08 -11.05 24.75
C VAL A 1009 50.59 -11.79 26.00
N PRO A 1010 50.67 -13.14 26.07
CA PRO A 1010 50.31 -13.90 27.26
C PRO A 1010 51.05 -13.44 28.53
N GLU A 1011 50.32 -13.18 29.61
CA GLU A 1011 50.86 -12.73 30.90
C GLU A 1011 51.78 -13.79 31.49
N MET A 1012 53.01 -13.40 31.86
CA MET A 1012 53.99 -14.24 32.53
C MET A 1012 53.94 -14.02 34.05
N LEU A 1013 53.85 -15.10 34.82
CA LEU A 1013 53.84 -15.06 36.28
C LEU A 1013 55.26 -15.15 36.85
N THR A 1014 55.55 -14.33 37.86
CA THR A 1014 56.86 -14.33 38.55
C THR A 1014 56.78 -15.19 39.80
N GLY A 1015 57.65 -16.22 39.90
CA GLY A 1015 57.71 -17.11 41.05
C GLY A 1015 58.67 -16.61 42.13
N THR A 1016 58.25 -16.66 43.39
CA THR A 1016 59.09 -16.32 44.55
C THR A 1016 59.65 -17.59 45.19
N LYS A 1017 60.97 -17.72 45.35
CA LYS A 1017 61.59 -18.92 45.92
C LYS A 1017 61.51 -18.93 47.45
N ASN A 1018 60.93 -19.98 48.00
CA ASN A 1018 60.80 -20.20 49.44
C ASN A 1018 62.06 -20.86 50.03
N ALA A 1019 62.24 -20.75 51.36
CA ALA A 1019 63.41 -21.29 52.08
C ALA A 1019 63.58 -22.81 51.96
N ASN A 1020 62.50 -23.54 51.63
CA ASN A 1020 62.47 -24.98 51.37
C ASN A 1020 62.81 -25.36 49.91
N GLY A 1021 63.08 -24.39 49.04
CA GLY A 1021 63.47 -24.61 47.64
C GLY A 1021 62.32 -24.61 46.62
N GLU A 1022 61.07 -24.47 47.06
CA GLU A 1022 59.88 -24.40 46.18
C GLU A 1022 59.64 -22.97 45.67
N TYR A 1023 59.02 -22.82 44.50
CA TYR A 1023 58.62 -21.50 43.97
C TYR A 1023 57.12 -21.29 44.18
N GLU A 1024 56.73 -20.19 44.81
CA GLU A 1024 55.33 -19.78 44.97
C GLU A 1024 54.92 -18.83 43.84
N TYR A 1025 53.82 -19.15 43.17
CA TYR A 1025 53.21 -18.36 42.11
C TYR A 1025 51.82 -17.90 42.55
N VAL A 1026 51.49 -16.66 42.22
CA VAL A 1026 50.17 -16.08 42.43
C VAL A 1026 49.60 -15.71 41.08
N VAL A 1027 48.41 -16.20 40.75
CA VAL A 1027 47.56 -15.67 39.69
C VAL A 1027 46.65 -14.62 40.36
N PRO A 1028 46.97 -13.33 40.26
CA PRO A 1028 46.18 -12.31 40.93
C PRO A 1028 44.90 -12.03 40.14
N ASN A 1029 43.82 -11.69 40.85
CA ASN A 1029 42.61 -11.11 40.26
C ASN A 1029 42.00 -11.97 39.12
N VAL A 1030 41.60 -13.21 39.43
CA VAL A 1030 41.02 -14.14 38.44
C VAL A 1030 39.61 -13.67 38.03
N GLN A 1031 39.50 -12.95 36.90
CA GLN A 1031 38.25 -12.38 36.39
C GLN A 1031 37.60 -13.20 35.25
N GLN A 1032 38.37 -14.11 34.64
CA GLN A 1032 37.97 -15.03 33.57
C GLN A 1032 38.49 -16.44 33.89
N ASP A 1033 38.06 -17.45 33.14
CA ASP A 1033 38.67 -18.78 33.23
C ASP A 1033 40.13 -18.74 32.71
N ILE A 1034 41.06 -19.17 33.56
CA ILE A 1034 42.49 -19.09 33.29
C ILE A 1034 43.06 -20.48 33.04
N THR A 1035 43.77 -20.64 31.93
CA THR A 1035 44.59 -21.84 31.66
C THR A 1035 46.05 -21.48 31.78
N LEU A 1036 46.77 -22.19 32.65
CA LEU A 1036 48.21 -22.00 32.83
C LEU A 1036 49.00 -22.86 31.85
N SER A 1037 50.15 -22.35 31.44
CA SER A 1037 51.17 -23.09 30.69
C SER A 1037 52.51 -22.98 31.41
N ILE A 1038 53.23 -24.09 31.54
CA ILE A 1038 54.55 -24.16 32.19
C ILE A 1038 55.53 -24.73 31.17
N GLY A 1039 56.55 -23.96 30.79
CA GLY A 1039 57.51 -24.36 29.75
C GLY A 1039 58.80 -23.54 29.77
N PRO A 1040 59.80 -23.90 28.95
CA PRO A 1040 61.07 -23.16 28.90
C PRO A 1040 60.85 -21.70 28.48
N ASP A 1041 61.74 -20.82 28.94
CA ASP A 1041 61.70 -19.40 28.61
C ASP A 1041 62.22 -19.20 27.18
N TYR A 1042 61.31 -19.03 26.23
CA TYR A 1042 61.67 -18.69 24.85
C TYR A 1042 61.93 -17.19 24.77
N VAL A 1043 63.20 -16.80 24.81
CA VAL A 1043 63.64 -15.49 24.32
C VAL A 1043 64.04 -15.66 22.85
N SER A 1044 63.46 -14.83 21.99
CA SER A 1044 63.60 -14.74 20.51
C SER A 1044 62.65 -15.60 19.68
N ASN A 1045 61.73 -14.94 18.98
CA ASN A 1045 61.41 -15.34 17.61
C ASN A 1045 62.43 -14.62 16.71
N GLN A 1046 63.44 -15.38 16.31
CA GLN A 1046 64.25 -15.07 15.15
C GLN A 1046 63.38 -15.24 13.90
N LEU A 1047 63.47 -14.27 12.99
CA LEU A 1047 62.82 -14.27 11.68
C LEU A 1047 63.17 -15.57 10.93
N LEU A 1048 62.18 -16.38 10.55
CA LEU A 1048 62.36 -17.44 9.56
C LEU A 1048 62.32 -16.78 8.18
N ALA A 1049 63.48 -16.63 7.56
CA ALA A 1049 63.63 -16.18 6.18
C ALA A 1049 63.21 -17.31 5.22
N GLY A 1050 62.36 -16.99 4.25
CA GLY A 1050 61.91 -17.91 3.20
C GLY A 1050 60.49 -17.64 2.73
N THR A 1051 60.28 -17.65 1.42
CA THR A 1051 58.95 -17.64 0.79
C THR A 1051 58.11 -18.82 1.28
N ALA A 1052 56.93 -18.54 1.85
CA ALA A 1052 56.05 -19.54 2.42
C ALA A 1052 54.59 -19.28 2.04
N VAL A 1053 53.86 -20.33 1.68
CA VAL A 1053 52.43 -20.27 1.36
C VAL A 1053 51.69 -21.25 2.25
N TRP A 1054 50.71 -20.78 3.02
CA TRP A 1054 49.86 -21.63 3.86
C TRP A 1054 48.43 -21.08 3.92
N SER A 1055 47.50 -21.86 4.44
CA SER A 1055 46.10 -21.44 4.63
C SER A 1055 45.68 -21.63 6.08
N HIS A 1056 44.86 -20.72 6.58
CA HIS A 1056 44.23 -20.84 7.90
C HIS A 1056 42.89 -20.12 7.89
N GLY A 1057 41.81 -20.86 8.14
CA GLY A 1057 40.45 -20.41 7.84
C GLY A 1057 40.25 -20.22 6.33
N GLU A 1058 39.33 -19.32 5.94
CA GLU A 1058 39.03 -18.96 4.54
C GLU A 1058 40.04 -17.94 3.97
N MET A 1059 41.30 -18.03 4.40
CA MET A 1059 42.39 -17.14 4.02
C MET A 1059 43.62 -17.94 3.60
N ILE A 1060 44.28 -17.47 2.55
CA ILE A 1060 45.62 -17.89 2.14
C ILE A 1060 46.60 -16.84 2.61
N TYR A 1061 47.71 -17.26 3.20
CA TYR A 1061 48.82 -16.43 3.61
C TYR A 1061 50.02 -16.73 2.74
N ILE A 1062 50.64 -15.68 2.21
CA ILE A 1062 51.85 -15.76 1.40
C ILE A 1062 52.88 -14.82 2.01
N ARG A 1063 54.00 -15.39 2.46
CA ARG A 1063 55.22 -14.67 2.81
C ARG A 1063 56.14 -14.64 1.61
N VAL A 1064 56.64 -13.47 1.24
CA VAL A 1064 57.73 -13.33 0.26
C VAL A 1064 58.86 -12.49 0.85
N ASP A 1065 60.11 -12.89 0.62
CA ASP A 1065 61.28 -12.17 1.15
C ASP A 1065 61.66 -10.92 0.32
N ARG A 1066 60.90 -10.63 -0.74
CA ARG A 1066 60.97 -9.41 -1.57
C ARG A 1066 59.65 -9.25 -2.31
N ALA A 1067 59.32 -8.05 -2.77
CA ALA A 1067 58.08 -7.82 -3.51
C ALA A 1067 57.99 -8.72 -4.76
N ASP A 1068 56.88 -9.44 -4.91
CA ASP A 1068 56.62 -10.41 -5.98
C ASP A 1068 55.14 -10.34 -6.43
N ILE A 1069 54.69 -11.23 -7.32
CA ILE A 1069 53.30 -11.33 -7.75
C ILE A 1069 52.86 -12.78 -7.67
N ALA A 1070 51.80 -13.05 -6.91
CA ALA A 1070 51.14 -14.35 -6.87
C ALA A 1070 50.00 -14.44 -7.89
N SER A 1071 50.04 -15.47 -8.74
CA SER A 1071 48.93 -15.88 -9.60
C SER A 1071 48.31 -17.15 -9.04
N ILE A 1072 47.06 -17.07 -8.58
CA ILE A 1072 46.32 -18.13 -7.91
C ILE A 1072 45.36 -18.77 -8.91
N TYR A 1073 45.51 -20.06 -9.15
CA TYR A 1073 44.69 -20.85 -10.05
C TYR A 1073 43.84 -21.86 -9.27
N SER A 1074 42.67 -22.20 -9.79
CA SER A 1074 41.91 -23.36 -9.31
C SER A 1074 42.60 -24.65 -9.73
N VAL A 1075 42.26 -25.78 -9.11
CA VAL A 1075 42.83 -27.10 -9.51
C VAL A 1075 42.52 -27.45 -10.98
N ALA A 1076 41.47 -26.86 -11.57
CA ALA A 1076 41.12 -27.01 -12.97
C ALA A 1076 41.99 -26.15 -13.93
N GLY A 1077 42.93 -25.35 -13.39
CA GLY A 1077 43.88 -24.55 -14.17
C GLY A 1077 43.40 -23.15 -14.54
N GLN A 1078 42.23 -22.72 -14.04
CA GLN A 1078 41.67 -21.40 -14.32
C GLN A 1078 42.23 -20.36 -13.34
N LEU A 1079 42.69 -19.20 -13.84
CA LEU A 1079 43.22 -18.13 -12.97
C LEU A 1079 42.07 -17.53 -12.14
N VAL A 1080 42.16 -17.69 -10.83
CA VAL A 1080 41.17 -17.23 -9.85
C VAL A 1080 41.48 -15.82 -9.38
N ARG A 1081 42.77 -15.51 -9.13
CA ARG A 1081 43.18 -14.18 -8.67
C ARG A 1081 44.66 -13.93 -8.94
N LYS A 1082 45.04 -12.69 -9.25
CA LYS A 1082 46.44 -12.26 -9.34
C LYS A 1082 46.66 -11.09 -8.38
N VAL A 1083 47.70 -11.18 -7.55
CA VAL A 1083 47.92 -10.27 -6.41
C VAL A 1083 49.38 -9.87 -6.36
N ASP A 1084 49.63 -8.57 -6.31
CA ASP A 1084 50.96 -8.03 -6.04
C ASP A 1084 51.26 -8.20 -4.54
N LEU A 1085 52.38 -8.84 -4.23
CA LEU A 1085 52.82 -9.16 -2.89
C LEU A 1085 53.95 -8.21 -2.50
N PRO A 1086 53.77 -7.35 -1.48
CA PRO A 1086 54.90 -6.65 -0.86
C PRO A 1086 55.79 -7.62 -0.08
N GLU A 1087 57.03 -7.23 0.21
CA GLU A 1087 57.94 -7.99 1.08
C GLU A 1087 57.31 -8.19 2.48
N GLY A 1088 57.26 -9.45 2.94
CA GLY A 1088 56.59 -9.85 4.18
C GLY A 1088 55.34 -10.71 3.95
N ASP A 1089 54.45 -10.76 4.96
CA ASP A 1089 53.22 -11.55 4.94
C ASP A 1089 52.07 -10.81 4.28
N THR A 1090 51.43 -11.43 3.30
CA THR A 1090 50.18 -10.99 2.71
C THR A 1090 49.11 -12.04 2.93
N SER A 1091 47.95 -11.63 3.44
CA SER A 1091 46.78 -12.50 3.60
C SER A 1091 45.74 -12.18 2.51
N ILE A 1092 45.19 -13.22 1.92
CA ILE A 1092 44.28 -13.15 0.77
C ILE A 1092 43.03 -13.99 1.10
N PRO A 1093 41.84 -13.38 1.21
CA PRO A 1093 40.61 -14.12 1.41
C PRO A 1093 40.29 -14.98 0.19
N MET A 1094 39.98 -16.25 0.44
CA MET A 1094 39.69 -17.26 -0.57
C MET A 1094 38.66 -18.27 -0.05
N SER A 1095 37.68 -18.60 -0.88
CA SER A 1095 36.67 -19.61 -0.58
C SER A 1095 37.32 -20.98 -0.34
N ARG A 1096 36.71 -21.81 0.51
CA ARG A 1096 37.20 -23.17 0.80
C ARG A 1096 37.38 -23.97 -0.49
N GLY A 1097 38.54 -24.60 -0.64
CA GLY A 1097 38.92 -25.27 -1.88
C GLY A 1097 40.42 -25.45 -2.01
N ALA A 1098 40.85 -26.26 -2.98
CA ALA A 1098 42.25 -26.44 -3.30
C ALA A 1098 42.67 -25.48 -4.43
N TYR A 1099 43.80 -24.80 -4.25
CA TYR A 1099 44.33 -23.82 -5.19
C TYR A 1099 45.81 -24.08 -5.47
N VAL A 1100 46.24 -23.64 -6.64
CA VAL A 1100 47.64 -23.69 -7.09
C VAL A 1100 48.12 -22.25 -7.25
N ILE A 1101 49.10 -21.84 -6.46
CA ILE A 1101 49.66 -20.50 -6.48
C ILE A 1101 51.01 -20.55 -7.18
N THR A 1102 51.21 -19.66 -8.13
CA THR A 1102 52.46 -19.51 -8.87
C THR A 1102 53.02 -18.11 -8.63
N LEU A 1103 54.26 -18.04 -8.17
CA LEU A 1103 54.99 -16.77 -8.02
C LEU A 1103 55.82 -16.48 -9.27
N LYS A 1104 56.24 -15.22 -9.45
CA LYS A 1104 56.93 -14.78 -10.67
C LYS A 1104 58.31 -15.41 -10.82
N ASP A 1105 58.92 -15.85 -9.72
CA ASP A 1105 60.18 -16.61 -9.71
C ASP A 1105 60.03 -18.06 -10.24
N GLY A 1106 58.81 -18.46 -10.57
CA GLY A 1106 58.46 -19.77 -11.13
C GLY A 1106 58.13 -20.82 -10.07
N SER A 1107 58.17 -20.49 -8.78
CA SER A 1107 57.75 -21.41 -7.73
C SER A 1107 56.23 -21.64 -7.75
N VAL A 1108 55.84 -22.91 -7.54
CA VAL A 1108 54.43 -23.35 -7.56
C VAL A 1108 54.09 -24.04 -6.25
N HIS A 1109 53.06 -23.55 -5.56
CA HIS A 1109 52.61 -24.02 -4.26
C HIS A 1109 51.15 -24.44 -4.31
N LYS A 1110 50.83 -25.65 -3.83
CA LYS A 1110 49.44 -26.11 -3.70
C LYS A 1110 48.98 -25.84 -2.27
N VAL A 1111 47.83 -25.20 -2.11
CA VAL A 1111 47.26 -24.90 -0.79
C VAL A 1111 45.78 -25.29 -0.76
N ILE A 1112 45.33 -25.84 0.36
CA ILE A 1112 43.93 -26.22 0.57
C ILE A 1112 43.37 -25.32 1.65
N VAL A 1113 42.43 -24.46 1.27
CA VAL A 1113 41.70 -23.60 2.19
C VAL A 1113 40.55 -24.42 2.76
N LYS A 1114 40.52 -24.60 4.10
CA LYS A 1114 39.63 -25.53 4.81
C LYS A 1114 38.39 -24.86 5.37
#